data_AF-A0A2Z5K464-F1
#
_entry.id   AF-A0A2Z5K464-F1
#
_cell.length_a   1.000
_cell.length_b   1.000
_cell.length_c   1.000
_cell.angle_alpha   90.00
_cell.angle_beta   90.00
_cell.angle_gamma   90.00
#
_symmetry.space_group_name_H-M   'P 1'
#
loop_
_entity.id
_entity.type
_entity.pdbx_description
1 polymer ?
#
loop_
_entity_poly.entity_id
_entity_poly.type
_entity_poly.pdbx_seq_one_letter_code
_entity_poly.pdbx_strand_id
1 'polypeptide(L)'
;MKFSLMFFASDENALAEDARYDMLLESARFGDAHGFENVWVPERHFTPLGSLYPNPALLHAALARETSRIGLRAGSVVLPLHSPLRVAEEWAVVDNLSGGRAGISLASGWNPNDFAYFPERYAERARHLEEGMEQLRALWRGEAVSATSGTGEPVSLRTYPRPVQRELPLWLTAASSPASFARAGRTGANLLTHLLDQGVDALAENVEVYRKARADAGFDPASGRVTVMLHSFVGADAETATALARDPYCAYLKGNMGLLKGLASSRGRDSATDIEALPEAELTQFAGFLYDRFASSRSLIGSPESCLPLVRRLAPFVDEVACLLDFGPTTAQVLDGLPHLDRLRRLAEQDPQVREAAVDRTLPAPASAVARTPAASPAPPAWEDDPEAVKARCGHTVEVREFFDHVERAGAAYGPRMRCLEEMWVGDGEVLGRLTLPARWAEEGYVFHPALLDNAFLLLGALAPGALSGSGALTLPVGVGTLEPYRQPVGEVYSHVVRTPAAETGDELLADVRLFDAEGTVAHAQGLRMRLVDPEDGGGDPGRDLCYRTDWTAVSAAPATDTESGRWLVLADGAGTGEALARALREAGDHVDVVPADAACDAARIRQALYGALADGPLKGVVLARPLDAPDLPDATTDQVRAAQQSGAEAALALVRACLDVDVPTRCGRLWLLTRGAQPAGGTAVTASGVLQAPVWGLGRVLAAEHPELWGGLIDLDARTAPDEAATATLLSAVLTGARPDEGTPVDDQLAVRDGNVLAARLVRAEEMAAPAPAAPDIDPDGTYLLTGGLGDLGLALAGWLAERGARHLVLVGRRGVSDDAQREAVDGLTGRGVRVHVAAADVARADDVAALRAELEREGLPPVVGVAHLAGIARGAMLAGLDVELLREVAEPKVAGAWNLHRVFGDAALFLLVSALPAVFGPVGVGAANYAAANAFLDALAHHRRGLDTDAVALGYGPWNGIGLAVREGGLDQLSRLGVGSMAPAEALDVFGRVLARRPAQVTVARLDWPEVFTAVPSARATGQFAAFLDEFGGTGGSPRLLERCAQAGPQEQRVIVGDYLTERLAAVLQTGAGDIDPQVPVVEMGLDSLMALELRVRVKADLGVVVPMVRLLEGPSVEQLTDHVLGLLTEVLAALDGDEEREEITL
;
A
#
# COMPACT_ATOMS: atom_id res chain seq x y z
N MET A 1 -40.14 -11.19 -9.97
CA MET A 1 -38.94 -10.49 -10.48
C MET A 1 -39.13 -10.16 -11.95
N LYS A 2 -38.68 -8.98 -12.41
CA LYS A 2 -38.75 -8.53 -13.81
C LYS A 2 -37.42 -8.76 -14.55
N PHE A 3 -37.48 -8.81 -15.88
CA PHE A 3 -36.30 -8.93 -16.74
C PHE A 3 -36.30 -7.79 -17.76
N SER A 4 -35.13 -7.23 -17.99
CA SER A 4 -34.87 -6.13 -18.91
C SER A 4 -33.65 -6.43 -19.76
N LEU A 5 -33.51 -5.72 -20.86
CA LEU A 5 -32.35 -5.81 -21.75
C LEU A 5 -31.43 -4.63 -21.46
N MET A 6 -30.13 -4.87 -21.42
CA MET A 6 -29.13 -3.83 -21.17
C MET A 6 -27.98 -3.94 -22.17
N PHE A 7 -27.47 -2.78 -22.54
CA PHE A 7 -26.38 -2.61 -23.50
C PHE A 7 -25.28 -1.77 -22.87
N PHE A 8 -24.01 -2.03 -23.18
CA PHE A 8 -22.85 -1.34 -22.64
C PHE A 8 -21.65 -1.31 -23.61
N ALA A 9 -21.65 -2.14 -24.66
CA ALA A 9 -20.66 -2.31 -25.75
C ALA A 9 -19.20 -2.51 -25.28
N SER A 10 -18.60 -3.67 -25.61
CA SER A 10 -17.29 -4.08 -25.10
C SER A 10 -16.06 -3.51 -25.82
N ASP A 11 -16.14 -3.09 -27.09
CA ASP A 11 -14.97 -2.63 -27.86
C ASP A 11 -15.34 -1.77 -29.09
N GLU A 12 -14.38 -0.95 -29.55
CA GLU A 12 -14.36 -0.19 -30.80
C GLU A 12 -14.27 -1.12 -32.04
N ASN A 13 -13.80 -2.37 -31.93
CA ASN A 13 -13.77 -3.28 -33.10
C ASN A 13 -15.12 -3.90 -33.48
N ALA A 14 -16.18 -3.72 -32.67
CA ALA A 14 -17.55 -4.02 -33.10
C ALA A 14 -18.03 -3.09 -34.26
N LEU A 15 -17.20 -2.12 -34.66
CA LEU A 15 -17.45 -1.12 -35.70
C LEU A 15 -17.19 -1.59 -37.16
N ALA A 16 -16.84 -2.85 -37.38
CA ALA A 16 -16.49 -3.38 -38.70
C ALA A 16 -17.68 -3.82 -39.59
N GLU A 17 -18.92 -3.74 -39.09
CA GLU A 17 -20.14 -4.09 -39.86
C GLU A 17 -20.98 -2.84 -40.21
N ASP A 18 -21.64 -2.87 -41.37
CA ASP A 18 -22.53 -1.80 -41.90
C ASP A 18 -23.77 -1.52 -41.03
N ALA A 19 -23.92 -2.20 -39.88
CA ALA A 19 -25.17 -2.29 -39.09
C ALA A 19 -24.96 -2.16 -37.56
N ARG A 20 -24.22 -1.14 -37.14
CA ARG A 20 -23.69 -0.96 -35.75
C ARG A 20 -24.71 -0.92 -34.62
N TYR A 21 -25.98 -0.62 -34.89
CA TYR A 21 -27.04 -0.53 -33.88
C TYR A 21 -28.11 -1.62 -34.01
N ASP A 22 -27.95 -2.56 -34.95
CA ASP A 22 -28.98 -3.57 -35.23
C ASP A 22 -29.22 -4.49 -34.03
N MET A 23 -28.17 -4.88 -33.30
CA MET A 23 -28.32 -5.67 -32.07
C MET A 23 -29.23 -4.95 -31.06
N LEU A 24 -29.02 -3.65 -30.83
CA LEU A 24 -29.85 -2.84 -29.93
C LEU A 24 -31.30 -2.76 -30.44
N LEU A 25 -31.48 -2.41 -31.72
CA LEU A 25 -32.79 -2.19 -32.33
C LEU A 25 -33.63 -3.48 -32.35
N GLU A 26 -33.07 -4.58 -32.84
CA GLU A 26 -33.76 -5.87 -32.95
C GLU A 26 -34.04 -6.46 -31.57
N SER A 27 -33.08 -6.39 -30.64
CA SER A 27 -33.32 -6.84 -29.26
C SER A 27 -34.41 -6.01 -28.57
N ALA A 28 -34.46 -4.69 -28.79
CA ALA A 28 -35.50 -3.84 -28.25
C ALA A 28 -36.89 -4.18 -28.82
N ARG A 29 -37.00 -4.43 -30.13
CA ARG A 29 -38.25 -4.90 -30.78
C ARG A 29 -38.68 -6.26 -30.22
N PHE A 30 -37.73 -7.18 -30.05
CA PHE A 30 -37.99 -8.47 -29.44
C PHE A 30 -38.47 -8.32 -27.99
N GLY A 31 -37.77 -7.52 -27.19
CA GLY A 31 -38.13 -7.24 -25.79
C GLY A 31 -39.53 -6.64 -25.65
N ASP A 32 -39.86 -5.68 -26.51
CA ASP A 32 -41.20 -5.07 -26.61
C ASP A 32 -42.27 -6.12 -26.90
N ALA A 33 -42.00 -7.02 -27.86
CA ALA A 33 -42.89 -8.10 -28.27
C ALA A 33 -43.09 -9.17 -27.18
N HIS A 34 -42.06 -9.44 -26.36
CA HIS A 34 -42.04 -10.59 -25.44
C HIS A 34 -42.21 -10.22 -23.95
N GLY A 35 -42.46 -8.95 -23.64
CA GLY A 35 -42.81 -8.53 -22.28
C GLY A 35 -41.61 -8.33 -21.36
N PHE A 36 -40.44 -8.00 -21.92
CA PHE A 36 -39.34 -7.44 -21.14
C PHE A 36 -39.72 -6.05 -20.64
N GLU A 37 -39.25 -5.69 -19.45
CA GLU A 37 -39.70 -4.51 -18.73
C GLU A 37 -39.06 -3.24 -19.30
N ASN A 38 -37.74 -3.21 -19.48
CA ASN A 38 -37.01 -2.04 -19.94
C ASN A 38 -35.90 -2.40 -20.95
N VAL A 39 -35.49 -1.42 -21.75
CA VAL A 39 -34.18 -1.37 -22.44
C VAL A 39 -33.33 -0.31 -21.76
N TRP A 40 -32.14 -0.72 -21.31
CA TRP A 40 -31.16 0.11 -20.62
C TRP A 40 -29.98 0.45 -21.54
N VAL A 41 -29.73 1.74 -21.77
CA VAL A 41 -28.57 2.23 -22.54
C VAL A 41 -27.78 3.25 -21.70
N PRO A 42 -26.50 3.03 -21.40
CA PRO A 42 -25.68 3.89 -20.57
C PRO A 42 -25.15 5.09 -21.36
N GLU A 43 -24.38 5.92 -20.68
CA GLU A 43 -23.62 7.02 -21.26
C GLU A 43 -22.12 6.76 -21.06
N ARG A 44 -21.32 6.80 -22.14
CA ARG A 44 -19.85 6.71 -22.09
C ARG A 44 -19.21 7.65 -23.10
N HIS A 45 -18.11 8.31 -22.72
CA HIS A 45 -17.43 9.29 -23.56
C HIS A 45 -15.95 8.96 -23.71
N PHE A 46 -15.39 9.28 -24.88
CA PHE A 46 -13.94 9.34 -25.12
C PHE A 46 -13.14 8.06 -24.81
N THR A 47 -13.80 6.90 -24.71
CA THR A 47 -13.18 5.58 -24.53
C THR A 47 -13.68 4.57 -25.57
N PRO A 48 -12.87 3.61 -26.02
CA PRO A 48 -13.30 2.51 -26.91
C PRO A 48 -14.49 1.72 -26.36
N LEU A 49 -14.46 1.46 -25.06
CA LEU A 49 -15.53 0.82 -24.30
C LEU A 49 -16.78 1.70 -24.23
N GLY A 50 -17.94 1.16 -24.59
CA GLY A 50 -19.22 1.89 -24.60
C GLY A 50 -19.33 2.97 -25.67
N SER A 51 -18.41 3.00 -26.64
CA SER A 51 -18.31 4.03 -27.68
C SER A 51 -19.56 4.19 -28.55
N LEU A 52 -20.43 3.18 -28.61
CA LEU A 52 -21.71 3.25 -29.32
C LEU A 52 -22.76 4.12 -28.61
N TYR A 53 -22.59 4.40 -27.31
CA TYR A 53 -23.63 4.98 -26.46
C TYR A 53 -23.21 6.30 -25.77
N PRO A 54 -22.72 7.33 -26.49
CA PRO A 54 -22.34 8.60 -25.87
C PRO A 54 -23.53 9.50 -25.52
N ASN A 55 -24.72 9.23 -26.08
CA ASN A 55 -25.94 9.98 -25.79
C ASN A 55 -27.15 9.04 -25.76
N PRO A 56 -27.57 8.57 -24.57
CA PRO A 56 -28.70 7.66 -24.46
C PRO A 56 -30.04 8.29 -24.84
N ALA A 57 -30.21 9.61 -24.70
CA ALA A 57 -31.46 10.29 -25.05
C ALA A 57 -31.74 10.19 -26.56
N LEU A 58 -30.72 10.35 -27.41
CA LEU A 58 -30.87 10.24 -28.87
C LEU A 58 -31.27 8.82 -29.29
N LEU A 59 -30.63 7.80 -28.72
CA LEU A 59 -30.94 6.40 -29.02
C LEU A 59 -32.34 6.03 -28.52
N HIS A 60 -32.73 6.48 -27.33
CA HIS A 60 -34.08 6.26 -26.83
C HIS A 60 -35.14 7.04 -27.60
N ALA A 61 -34.85 8.20 -28.18
CA ALA A 61 -35.77 8.89 -29.08
C ALA A 61 -36.04 8.05 -30.35
N ALA A 62 -35.03 7.37 -30.89
CA ALA A 62 -35.20 6.42 -31.99
C ALA A 62 -36.03 5.20 -31.54
N LEU A 63 -35.65 4.57 -30.42
CA LEU A 63 -36.37 3.40 -29.88
C LEU A 63 -37.81 3.70 -29.46
N ALA A 64 -38.12 4.93 -29.06
CA ALA A 64 -39.47 5.37 -28.71
C ALA A 64 -40.46 5.18 -29.86
N ARG A 65 -39.99 5.30 -31.10
CA ARG A 65 -40.79 5.12 -32.31
C ARG A 65 -40.83 3.65 -32.78
N GLU A 66 -39.83 2.87 -32.43
CA GLU A 66 -39.69 1.45 -32.80
C GLU A 66 -40.41 0.50 -31.82
N THR A 67 -40.76 0.99 -30.63
CA THR A 67 -41.33 0.20 -29.54
C THR A 67 -42.61 0.82 -28.99
N SER A 68 -43.47 0.00 -28.38
CA SER A 68 -44.80 0.43 -27.95
C SER A 68 -45.09 0.26 -26.45
N ARG A 69 -44.37 -0.63 -25.77
CA ARG A 69 -44.63 -1.08 -24.40
C ARG A 69 -43.40 -1.01 -23.50
N ILE A 70 -42.24 -1.42 -23.99
CA ILE A 70 -41.01 -1.53 -23.20
C ILE A 70 -40.57 -0.16 -22.69
N GLY A 71 -40.09 -0.11 -21.45
CA GLY A 71 -39.56 1.10 -20.83
C GLY A 71 -38.23 1.51 -21.46
N LEU A 72 -38.03 2.82 -21.60
CA LEU A 72 -36.80 3.40 -22.16
C LEU A 72 -36.00 4.00 -21.01
N ARG A 73 -34.84 3.43 -20.70
CA ARG A 73 -34.07 3.77 -19.50
C ARG A 73 -32.63 4.10 -19.81
N ALA A 74 -32.15 5.25 -19.34
CA ALA A 74 -30.72 5.50 -19.29
C ALA A 74 -30.07 4.59 -18.23
N GLY A 75 -29.04 3.82 -18.60
CA GLY A 75 -28.24 3.00 -17.68
C GLY A 75 -27.27 3.81 -16.82
N SER A 76 -26.90 5.00 -17.30
CA SER A 76 -26.25 6.05 -16.52
C SER A 76 -26.33 7.34 -17.32
N VAL A 77 -26.69 8.45 -16.68
CA VAL A 77 -26.44 9.81 -17.14
C VAL A 77 -25.52 10.45 -16.12
N VAL A 78 -24.31 10.82 -16.55
CA VAL A 78 -23.29 11.35 -15.64
C VAL A 78 -23.57 12.84 -15.43
N LEU A 79 -24.49 13.14 -14.51
CA LEU A 79 -25.07 14.49 -14.38
C LEU A 79 -24.05 15.62 -14.23
N PRO A 80 -22.91 15.44 -13.52
CA PRO A 80 -21.86 16.47 -13.45
C PRO A 80 -21.29 16.89 -14.81
N LEU A 81 -21.37 16.03 -15.84
CA LEU A 81 -20.94 16.33 -17.21
C LEU A 81 -21.96 17.14 -18.01
N HIS A 82 -23.13 17.43 -17.44
CA HIS A 82 -24.22 18.08 -18.15
C HIS A 82 -24.76 19.31 -17.43
N SER A 83 -25.58 20.05 -18.16
CA SER A 83 -26.53 20.99 -17.56
C SER A 83 -27.82 20.24 -17.22
N PRO A 84 -28.33 20.29 -15.97
CA PRO A 84 -29.62 19.68 -15.61
C PRO A 84 -30.79 20.19 -16.46
N LEU A 85 -30.71 21.45 -16.91
CA LEU A 85 -31.68 22.04 -17.85
C LEU A 85 -31.74 21.25 -19.16
N ARG A 86 -30.56 20.95 -19.73
CA ARG A 86 -30.45 20.24 -21.00
C ARG A 86 -30.93 18.79 -20.88
N VAL A 87 -30.52 18.10 -19.81
CA VAL A 87 -30.96 16.73 -19.53
C VAL A 87 -32.49 16.67 -19.42
N ALA A 88 -33.09 17.63 -18.71
CA ALA A 88 -34.54 17.70 -18.55
C ALA A 88 -35.27 17.90 -19.89
N GLU A 89 -34.79 18.78 -20.77
CA GLU A 89 -35.42 19.00 -22.08
C GLU A 89 -35.28 17.79 -23.00
N GLU A 90 -34.08 17.23 -23.11
CA GLU A 90 -33.81 16.07 -23.99
C GLU A 90 -34.66 14.86 -23.59
N TRP A 91 -34.73 14.57 -22.29
CA TRP A 91 -35.53 13.45 -21.81
C TRP A 91 -37.03 13.73 -21.78
N ALA A 92 -37.47 14.98 -21.64
CA ALA A 92 -38.88 15.33 -21.85
C ALA A 92 -39.31 15.07 -23.29
N VAL A 93 -38.43 15.28 -24.28
CA VAL A 93 -38.71 14.90 -25.68
C VAL A 93 -38.85 13.39 -25.82
N VAL A 94 -37.93 12.60 -25.25
CA VAL A 94 -38.04 11.13 -25.25
C VAL A 94 -39.34 10.65 -24.59
N ASP A 95 -39.73 11.28 -23.48
CA ASP A 95 -40.96 10.97 -22.77
C ASP A 95 -42.21 11.26 -23.62
N ASN A 96 -42.23 12.39 -24.32
CA ASN A 96 -43.30 12.74 -25.26
C ASN A 96 -43.37 11.79 -26.46
N LEU A 97 -42.21 11.46 -27.05
CA LEU A 97 -42.15 10.54 -28.20
C LEU A 97 -42.61 9.12 -27.83
N SER A 98 -42.28 8.69 -26.60
CA SER A 98 -42.59 7.34 -26.12
C SER A 98 -43.97 7.20 -25.49
N GLY A 99 -44.65 8.32 -25.19
CA GLY A 99 -45.95 8.34 -24.53
C GLY A 99 -45.87 8.08 -23.02
N GLY A 100 -44.82 8.57 -22.36
CA GLY A 100 -44.66 8.44 -20.91
C GLY A 100 -43.86 7.22 -20.47
N ARG A 101 -42.97 6.68 -21.32
CA ARG A 101 -42.17 5.47 -21.01
C ARG A 101 -40.71 5.78 -20.67
N ALA A 102 -40.33 7.04 -20.51
CA ALA A 102 -38.93 7.42 -20.25
C ALA A 102 -38.55 7.26 -18.76
N GLY A 103 -37.27 7.04 -18.49
CA GLY A 103 -36.69 7.03 -17.15
C GLY A 103 -35.17 7.12 -17.22
N ILE A 104 -34.53 7.57 -16.14
CA ILE A 104 -33.10 7.88 -16.13
C ILE A 104 -32.45 7.25 -14.90
N SER A 105 -31.30 6.61 -15.06
CA SER A 105 -30.38 6.37 -13.96
C SER A 105 -29.28 7.43 -13.95
N LEU A 106 -29.05 8.11 -12.83
CA LEU A 106 -28.01 9.12 -12.70
C LEU A 106 -26.74 8.53 -12.07
N ALA A 107 -25.58 9.08 -12.45
CA ALA A 107 -24.28 8.72 -11.89
C ALA A 107 -23.43 9.97 -11.61
N SER A 108 -22.48 9.86 -10.68
CA SER A 108 -21.53 10.94 -10.35
C SER A 108 -20.34 10.99 -11.31
N GLY A 109 -20.01 9.88 -11.98
CA GLY A 109 -18.83 9.77 -12.84
C GLY A 109 -17.59 9.35 -12.04
N TRP A 110 -16.82 8.44 -12.60
CA TRP A 110 -15.61 7.89 -11.96
C TRP A 110 -14.35 8.07 -12.82
N ASN A 111 -14.50 8.20 -14.14
CA ASN A 111 -13.40 8.40 -15.06
C ASN A 111 -13.06 9.90 -15.17
N PRO A 112 -11.86 10.36 -14.78
CA PRO A 112 -11.47 11.76 -14.89
C PRO A 112 -11.53 12.29 -16.32
N ASN A 113 -11.25 11.46 -17.32
CA ASN A 113 -11.19 11.88 -18.72
C ASN A 113 -12.56 12.27 -19.29
N ASP A 114 -13.66 11.70 -18.76
CA ASP A 114 -15.02 12.08 -19.16
C ASP A 114 -15.33 13.55 -18.81
N PHE A 115 -14.63 14.10 -17.82
CA PHE A 115 -14.79 15.48 -17.36
C PHE A 115 -14.10 16.52 -18.25
N ALA A 116 -13.61 16.14 -19.45
CA ALA A 116 -13.07 17.08 -20.42
C ALA A 116 -14.03 18.25 -20.77
N TYR A 117 -15.36 18.02 -20.67
CA TYR A 117 -16.36 19.09 -20.83
C TYR A 117 -16.37 20.12 -19.69
N PHE A 118 -16.14 19.66 -18.44
CA PHE A 118 -16.21 20.46 -17.21
C PHE A 118 -15.17 19.97 -16.18
N PRO A 119 -13.85 20.16 -16.43
CA PRO A 119 -12.80 19.56 -15.60
C PRO A 119 -12.87 19.96 -14.13
N GLU A 120 -13.33 21.20 -13.88
CA GLU A 120 -13.47 21.78 -12.55
C GLU A 120 -14.46 21.04 -11.65
N ARG A 121 -15.39 20.28 -12.22
CA ARG A 121 -16.44 19.58 -11.47
C ARG A 121 -16.01 18.23 -10.92
N TYR A 122 -14.84 17.70 -11.30
CA TYR A 122 -14.43 16.35 -10.92
C TYR A 122 -14.22 16.18 -9.42
N ALA A 123 -13.57 17.16 -8.77
CA ALA A 123 -13.30 17.13 -7.34
C ALA A 123 -14.60 17.13 -6.50
N GLU A 124 -15.62 17.86 -6.95
CA GLU A 124 -16.91 18.03 -6.28
C GLU A 124 -18.07 17.29 -6.96
N ARG A 125 -17.77 16.26 -7.75
CA ARG A 125 -18.74 15.55 -8.59
C ARG A 125 -19.95 15.00 -7.85
N ALA A 126 -19.78 14.60 -6.59
CA ALA A 126 -20.89 14.11 -5.76
C ALA A 126 -21.87 15.23 -5.39
N ARG A 127 -21.35 16.42 -5.05
CA ARG A 127 -22.13 17.63 -4.77
C ARG A 127 -22.93 18.06 -6.00
N HIS A 128 -22.27 18.11 -7.16
CA HIS A 128 -22.91 18.47 -8.43
C HIS A 128 -24.01 17.49 -8.86
N LEU A 129 -23.86 16.20 -8.56
CA LEU A 129 -24.91 15.20 -8.78
C LEU A 129 -26.15 15.49 -7.91
N GLU A 130 -25.96 15.71 -6.61
CA GLU A 130 -27.06 15.94 -5.66
C GLU A 130 -27.82 17.24 -5.98
N GLU A 131 -27.11 18.35 -6.17
CA GLU A 131 -27.71 19.63 -6.56
C GLU A 131 -28.41 19.55 -7.93
N GLY A 132 -27.78 18.91 -8.91
CA GLY A 132 -28.35 18.76 -10.25
C GLY A 132 -29.60 17.89 -10.26
N MET A 133 -29.66 16.86 -9.40
CA MET A 133 -30.78 15.93 -9.31
C MET A 133 -32.05 16.62 -8.79
N GLU A 134 -31.91 17.52 -7.81
CA GLU A 134 -33.02 18.34 -7.32
C GLU A 134 -33.54 19.28 -8.40
N GLN A 135 -32.64 19.96 -9.12
CA GLN A 135 -33.00 20.83 -10.24
C GLN A 135 -33.72 20.04 -11.35
N LEU A 136 -33.20 18.87 -11.71
CA LEU A 136 -33.80 18.00 -12.73
C LEU A 136 -35.23 17.58 -12.34
N ARG A 137 -35.45 17.18 -11.09
CA ARG A 137 -36.79 16.82 -10.57
C ARG A 137 -37.75 18.02 -10.57
N ALA A 138 -37.29 19.19 -10.14
CA ALA A 138 -38.09 20.41 -10.16
C ALA A 138 -38.51 20.78 -11.59
N LEU A 139 -37.56 20.78 -12.52
CA LEU A 139 -37.80 21.01 -13.94
C LEU A 139 -38.76 19.99 -14.54
N TRP A 140 -38.63 18.70 -14.19
CA TRP A 140 -39.52 17.65 -14.67
C TRP A 140 -40.97 17.87 -14.21
N ARG A 141 -41.18 18.31 -12.96
CA ARG A 141 -42.50 18.72 -12.44
C ARG A 141 -43.03 20.03 -13.05
N GLY A 142 -42.24 20.68 -13.91
CA GLY A 142 -42.57 21.95 -14.55
C GLY A 142 -42.39 23.17 -13.64
N GLU A 143 -41.68 23.02 -12.52
CA GLU A 143 -41.28 24.10 -11.63
C GLU A 143 -40.19 24.97 -12.31
N ALA A 144 -40.00 26.18 -11.80
CA ALA A 144 -38.98 27.09 -12.33
C ALA A 144 -37.70 26.99 -11.49
N VAL A 145 -36.55 26.95 -12.13
CA VAL A 145 -35.22 26.93 -11.49
C VAL A 145 -34.44 28.19 -11.84
N SER A 146 -33.57 28.64 -10.94
CA SER A 146 -32.69 29.79 -11.18
C SER A 146 -31.48 29.36 -12.02
N ALA A 147 -31.13 30.15 -13.03
CA ALA A 147 -29.96 29.94 -13.89
C ALA A 147 -29.29 31.29 -14.21
N THR A 148 -28.07 31.27 -14.72
CA THR A 148 -27.37 32.50 -15.14
C THR A 148 -27.56 32.71 -16.64
N SER A 149 -27.99 33.92 -17.04
CA SER A 149 -28.17 34.29 -18.44
C SER A 149 -26.84 34.56 -19.14
N GLY A 150 -26.87 34.73 -20.47
CA GLY A 150 -25.68 35.15 -21.24
C GLY A 150 -25.16 36.54 -20.89
N THR A 151 -25.88 37.33 -20.09
CA THR A 151 -25.44 38.63 -19.56
C THR A 151 -24.91 38.55 -18.13
N GLY A 152 -24.87 37.36 -17.52
CA GLY A 152 -24.45 37.16 -16.14
C GLY A 152 -25.54 37.44 -15.09
N GLU A 153 -26.77 37.75 -15.52
CA GLU A 153 -27.90 38.01 -14.62
C GLU A 153 -28.66 36.72 -14.27
N PRO A 154 -29.19 36.58 -13.03
CA PRO A 154 -30.03 35.45 -12.67
C PRO A 154 -31.36 35.50 -13.42
N VAL A 155 -31.75 34.38 -14.05
CA VAL A 155 -33.00 34.19 -14.77
C VAL A 155 -33.73 32.96 -14.25
N SER A 156 -35.06 33.03 -14.13
CA SER A 156 -35.90 31.90 -13.74
C SER A 156 -36.39 31.17 -14.99
N LEU A 157 -35.99 29.90 -15.16
CA LEU A 157 -36.25 29.09 -16.36
C LEU A 157 -37.16 27.90 -16.05
N ARG A 158 -37.93 27.50 -17.06
CA ARG A 158 -38.72 26.25 -17.10
C ARG A 158 -38.39 25.52 -18.40
N THR A 159 -38.54 24.20 -18.39
CA THR A 159 -38.26 23.35 -19.56
C THR A 159 -39.46 23.24 -20.50
N TYR A 160 -39.18 23.15 -21.80
CA TYR A 160 -40.17 22.90 -22.85
C TYR A 160 -39.57 21.92 -23.90
N PRO A 161 -40.30 20.89 -24.36
CA PRO A 161 -41.65 20.51 -23.98
C PRO A 161 -41.73 20.01 -22.53
N ARG A 162 -42.94 20.03 -21.95
CA ARG A 162 -43.17 19.38 -20.65
C ARG A 162 -43.28 17.87 -20.83
N PRO A 163 -42.73 17.05 -19.92
CA PRO A 163 -42.89 15.60 -19.97
C PRO A 163 -44.37 15.19 -19.80
N VAL A 164 -44.70 14.01 -20.30
CA VAL A 164 -46.01 13.36 -20.13
C VAL A 164 -46.14 12.85 -18.69
N GLN A 165 -45.08 12.27 -18.15
CA GLN A 165 -45.03 11.82 -16.76
C GLN A 165 -44.83 12.99 -15.80
N ARG A 166 -45.61 13.01 -14.71
CA ARG A 166 -45.53 14.08 -13.69
C ARG A 166 -44.24 14.02 -12.87
N GLU A 167 -43.80 12.81 -12.52
CA GLU A 167 -42.53 12.56 -11.84
C GLU A 167 -41.62 11.76 -12.77
N LEU A 168 -40.32 12.01 -12.68
CA LEU A 168 -39.33 11.27 -13.45
C LEU A 168 -39.06 9.92 -12.77
N PRO A 169 -39.28 8.78 -13.45
CA PRO A 169 -38.76 7.49 -12.99
C PRO A 169 -37.23 7.57 -12.93
N LEU A 170 -36.69 7.60 -11.71
CA LEU A 170 -35.30 7.95 -11.46
C LEU A 170 -34.59 6.86 -10.66
N TRP A 171 -33.46 6.42 -11.18
CA TRP A 171 -32.52 5.51 -10.53
C TRP A 171 -31.23 6.25 -10.19
N LEU A 172 -30.50 5.73 -9.21
CA LEU A 172 -29.11 6.08 -8.97
C LEU A 172 -28.25 4.84 -9.23
N THR A 173 -27.23 5.01 -10.07
CA THR A 173 -26.26 3.96 -10.35
C THR A 173 -25.26 3.88 -9.19
N ALA A 174 -25.20 2.71 -8.54
CA ALA A 174 -24.33 2.43 -7.41
C ALA A 174 -23.40 1.25 -7.71
N ALA A 175 -22.13 1.40 -7.31
CA ALA A 175 -21.13 0.32 -7.33
C ALA A 175 -21.39 -0.65 -6.16
N SER A 176 -20.36 -1.21 -5.52
CA SER A 176 -20.47 -2.15 -4.38
C SER A 176 -20.37 -1.51 -2.98
N SER A 177 -20.10 -0.20 -2.88
CA SER A 177 -19.90 0.45 -1.57
C SER A 177 -21.24 0.72 -0.83
N PRO A 178 -21.34 0.42 0.47
CA PRO A 178 -22.53 0.72 1.28
C PRO A 178 -22.95 2.20 1.21
N ALA A 179 -21.98 3.11 1.15
CA ALA A 179 -22.23 4.56 1.04
C ALA A 179 -23.00 4.93 -0.24
N SER A 180 -22.71 4.25 -1.36
CA SER A 180 -23.41 4.50 -2.63
C SER A 180 -24.86 4.01 -2.63
N PHE A 181 -25.13 2.87 -1.97
CA PHE A 181 -26.48 2.35 -1.74
C PHE A 181 -27.26 3.28 -0.79
N ALA A 182 -26.64 3.73 0.30
CA ALA A 182 -27.26 4.66 1.24
C ALA A 182 -27.63 5.99 0.56
N ARG A 183 -26.80 6.52 -0.35
CA ARG A 183 -27.10 7.74 -1.11
C ARG A 183 -28.34 7.57 -2.00
N ALA A 184 -28.47 6.45 -2.70
CA ALA A 184 -29.67 6.16 -3.49
C ALA A 184 -30.93 6.15 -2.60
N GLY A 185 -30.80 5.59 -1.39
CA GLY A 185 -31.90 5.54 -0.44
C GLY A 185 -32.30 6.91 0.10
N ARG A 186 -31.33 7.72 0.56
CA ARG A 186 -31.57 9.06 1.09
C ARG A 186 -32.20 10.02 0.08
N THR A 187 -31.92 9.84 -1.21
CA THR A 187 -32.45 10.68 -2.28
C THR A 187 -33.82 10.19 -2.80
N GLY A 188 -34.34 9.08 -2.28
CA GLY A 188 -35.58 8.46 -2.70
C GLY A 188 -35.55 7.88 -4.12
N ALA A 189 -34.38 7.79 -4.76
CA ALA A 189 -34.23 7.17 -6.07
C ALA A 189 -34.35 5.65 -6.00
N ASN A 190 -34.71 5.03 -7.12
CA ASN A 190 -34.51 3.60 -7.32
C ASN A 190 -33.01 3.28 -7.42
N LEU A 191 -32.65 2.00 -7.33
CA LEU A 191 -31.26 1.56 -7.31
C LEU A 191 -30.92 0.74 -8.56
N LEU A 192 -29.83 1.08 -9.24
CA LEU A 192 -29.24 0.28 -10.32
C LEU A 192 -27.80 -0.12 -9.92
N THR A 193 -27.50 -1.42 -9.88
CA THR A 193 -26.19 -1.95 -9.44
C THR A 193 -25.77 -3.21 -10.23
N HIS A 194 -24.71 -3.90 -9.83
CA HIS A 194 -24.13 -5.08 -10.51
C HIS A 194 -23.54 -6.11 -9.53
N LEU A 195 -23.25 -7.32 -10.03
CA LEU A 195 -22.53 -8.39 -9.30
C LEU A 195 -21.06 -8.55 -9.72
N LEU A 196 -20.50 -7.62 -10.49
CA LEU A 196 -19.13 -7.78 -11.03
C LEU A 196 -18.07 -7.88 -9.90
N ASP A 197 -18.11 -6.96 -8.94
CA ASP A 197 -17.15 -6.84 -7.83
C ASP A 197 -17.72 -7.23 -6.45
N GLN A 198 -18.98 -7.67 -6.38
CA GLN A 198 -19.65 -8.12 -5.16
C GLN A 198 -20.39 -9.45 -5.35
N GLY A 199 -20.50 -10.24 -4.29
CA GLY A 199 -21.30 -11.47 -4.29
C GLY A 199 -22.79 -11.21 -4.08
N VAL A 200 -23.60 -12.26 -4.21
CA VAL A 200 -25.06 -12.19 -3.96
C VAL A 200 -25.37 -11.81 -2.52
N ASP A 201 -24.60 -12.32 -1.55
CA ASP A 201 -24.86 -12.09 -0.13
C ASP A 201 -24.47 -10.66 0.29
N ALA A 202 -23.31 -10.18 -0.18
CA ALA A 202 -22.90 -8.77 -0.03
C ALA A 202 -23.89 -7.79 -0.70
N LEU A 203 -24.46 -8.17 -1.85
CA LEU A 203 -25.53 -7.38 -2.48
C LEU A 203 -26.78 -7.32 -1.58
N ALA A 204 -27.15 -8.42 -0.92
CA ALA A 204 -28.30 -8.44 -0.01
C ALA A 204 -28.11 -7.46 1.15
N GLU A 205 -26.95 -7.48 1.80
CA GLU A 205 -26.56 -6.55 2.87
C GLU A 205 -26.61 -5.09 2.39
N ASN A 206 -26.03 -4.81 1.22
CA ASN A 206 -26.06 -3.48 0.64
C ASN A 206 -27.48 -3.01 0.28
N VAL A 207 -28.36 -3.92 -0.16
CA VAL A 207 -29.78 -3.60 -0.37
C VAL A 207 -30.47 -3.27 0.95
N GLU A 208 -30.16 -3.94 2.06
CA GLU A 208 -30.68 -3.56 3.38
C GLU A 208 -30.25 -2.15 3.78
N VAL A 209 -28.99 -1.78 3.54
CA VAL A 209 -28.49 -0.41 3.74
C VAL A 209 -29.31 0.59 2.92
N TYR A 210 -29.57 0.29 1.64
CA TYR A 210 -30.41 1.12 0.78
C TYR A 210 -31.84 1.27 1.33
N ARG A 211 -32.47 0.17 1.75
CA ARG A 211 -33.84 0.16 2.27
C ARG A 211 -33.94 0.95 3.58
N LYS A 212 -32.96 0.79 4.48
CA LYS A 212 -32.86 1.55 5.73
C LYS A 212 -32.69 3.04 5.45
N ALA A 213 -31.77 3.41 4.58
CA ALA A 213 -31.54 4.81 4.22
C ALA A 213 -32.76 5.49 3.57
N ARG A 214 -33.59 4.74 2.82
CA ARG A 214 -34.91 5.24 2.36
C ARG A 214 -35.85 5.53 3.52
N ALA A 215 -35.95 4.59 4.46
CA ALA A 215 -36.80 4.71 5.64
C ALA A 215 -36.44 5.95 6.46
N ASP A 216 -35.15 6.11 6.75
CA ASP A 216 -34.61 7.20 7.56
C ASP A 216 -34.83 8.57 6.89
N ALA A 217 -34.83 8.62 5.55
CA ALA A 217 -35.14 9.81 4.77
C ALA A 217 -36.65 10.04 4.52
N GLY A 218 -37.52 9.22 5.11
CA GLY A 218 -38.97 9.37 5.03
C GLY A 218 -39.62 8.82 3.75
N PHE A 219 -38.89 8.06 2.94
CA PHE A 219 -39.45 7.33 1.80
C PHE A 219 -39.91 5.94 2.21
N ASP A 220 -40.98 5.43 1.60
CA ASP A 220 -41.40 4.04 1.80
C ASP A 220 -40.26 3.08 1.37
N PRO A 221 -39.73 2.25 2.29
CA PRO A 221 -38.66 1.32 1.98
C PRO A 221 -39.06 0.32 0.89
N ALA A 222 -40.32 -0.13 0.84
CA ALA A 222 -40.77 -1.14 -0.11
C ALA A 222 -40.93 -0.58 -1.53
N SER A 223 -41.25 0.71 -1.67
CA SER A 223 -41.48 1.37 -2.97
C SER A 223 -40.26 1.48 -3.90
N GLY A 224 -39.04 1.40 -3.36
CA GLY A 224 -37.81 1.57 -4.14
C GLY A 224 -37.51 0.35 -5.01
N ARG A 225 -37.34 0.51 -6.33
CA ARG A 225 -36.97 -0.63 -7.19
C ARG A 225 -35.46 -0.89 -7.13
N VAL A 226 -35.06 -2.16 -6.99
CA VAL A 226 -33.67 -2.62 -7.08
C VAL A 226 -33.47 -3.36 -8.39
N THR A 227 -32.65 -2.79 -9.26
CA THR A 227 -32.27 -3.35 -10.56
C THR A 227 -30.83 -3.81 -10.51
N VAL A 228 -30.55 -5.08 -10.84
CA VAL A 228 -29.19 -5.63 -10.90
C VAL A 228 -28.81 -5.97 -12.33
N MET A 229 -27.67 -5.47 -12.79
CA MET A 229 -27.10 -5.83 -14.09
C MET A 229 -26.35 -7.15 -14.00
N LEU A 230 -26.64 -8.08 -14.90
CA LEU A 230 -25.95 -9.37 -15.04
C LEU A 230 -25.55 -9.63 -16.50
N HIS A 231 -24.30 -10.04 -16.72
CA HIS A 231 -23.85 -10.61 -18.00
C HIS A 231 -24.72 -11.81 -18.35
N SER A 232 -25.33 -11.78 -19.53
CA SER A 232 -26.38 -12.74 -19.90
C SER A 232 -26.14 -13.32 -21.29
N PHE A 233 -25.93 -14.64 -21.36
CA PHE A 233 -25.81 -15.39 -22.61
C PHE A 233 -26.47 -16.77 -22.43
N VAL A 234 -27.76 -16.83 -22.76
CA VAL A 234 -28.61 -18.01 -22.50
C VAL A 234 -28.86 -18.75 -23.81
N GLY A 235 -28.53 -20.04 -23.85
CA GLY A 235 -28.72 -20.91 -25.01
C GLY A 235 -29.58 -22.13 -24.72
N ALA A 236 -29.75 -23.01 -25.72
CA ALA A 236 -30.48 -24.27 -25.55
C ALA A 236 -29.75 -25.26 -24.63
N ASP A 237 -28.42 -25.29 -24.73
CA ASP A 237 -27.52 -26.18 -24.00
C ASP A 237 -26.54 -25.36 -23.15
N ALA A 238 -26.36 -25.77 -21.90
CA ALA A 238 -25.59 -25.00 -20.93
C ALA A 238 -24.08 -25.03 -21.21
N GLU A 239 -23.56 -26.19 -21.64
CA GLU A 239 -22.13 -26.37 -21.95
C GLU A 239 -21.75 -25.54 -23.18
N THR A 240 -22.57 -25.62 -24.24
CA THR A 240 -22.39 -24.83 -25.46
C THR A 240 -22.47 -23.33 -25.20
N ALA A 241 -23.47 -22.87 -24.43
CA ALA A 241 -23.61 -21.46 -24.09
C ALA A 241 -22.44 -20.94 -23.25
N THR A 242 -21.94 -21.75 -22.32
CA THR A 242 -20.74 -21.43 -21.51
C THR A 242 -19.52 -21.32 -22.43
N ALA A 243 -19.23 -22.34 -23.23
CA ALA A 243 -18.08 -22.33 -24.14
C ALA A 243 -18.08 -21.12 -25.09
N LEU A 244 -19.23 -20.78 -25.70
CA LEU A 244 -19.36 -19.64 -26.61
C LEU A 244 -19.21 -18.27 -25.92
N ALA A 245 -19.57 -18.16 -24.65
CA ALA A 245 -19.46 -16.92 -23.88
C ALA A 245 -18.07 -16.67 -23.30
N ARG A 246 -17.20 -17.70 -23.24
CA ARG A 246 -15.89 -17.64 -22.56
C ARG A 246 -14.96 -16.59 -23.14
N ASP A 247 -14.64 -16.69 -24.42
CA ASP A 247 -13.67 -15.76 -25.03
C ASP A 247 -14.19 -14.32 -25.06
N PRO A 248 -15.46 -14.03 -25.45
CA PRO A 248 -16.01 -12.69 -25.38
C PRO A 248 -15.98 -12.08 -23.97
N TYR A 249 -16.31 -12.87 -22.94
CA TYR A 249 -16.33 -12.38 -21.57
C TYR A 249 -14.91 -12.22 -21.01
N CYS A 250 -13.96 -13.09 -21.35
CA CYS A 250 -12.56 -12.89 -20.99
C CYS A 250 -12.03 -11.58 -21.60
N ALA A 251 -12.30 -11.33 -22.89
CA ALA A 251 -11.92 -10.08 -23.55
C ALA A 251 -12.57 -8.86 -22.88
N TYR A 252 -13.86 -8.96 -22.54
CA TYR A 252 -14.55 -7.93 -21.76
C TYR A 252 -13.86 -7.67 -20.42
N LEU A 253 -13.56 -8.72 -19.63
CA LEU A 253 -12.91 -8.56 -18.33
C LEU A 253 -11.55 -7.86 -18.49
N LYS A 254 -10.71 -8.31 -19.43
CA LYS A 254 -9.40 -7.69 -19.71
C LYS A 254 -9.51 -6.19 -20.00
N GLY A 255 -10.45 -5.79 -20.86
CA GLY A 255 -10.70 -4.38 -21.19
C GLY A 255 -11.33 -3.56 -20.05
N ASN A 256 -11.70 -4.20 -18.94
CA ASN A 256 -12.47 -3.61 -17.84
C ASN A 256 -11.88 -3.92 -16.45
N MET A 257 -10.58 -4.23 -16.36
CA MET A 257 -9.91 -4.56 -15.10
C MET A 257 -10.05 -3.46 -14.03
N GLY A 258 -10.04 -2.18 -14.43
CA GLY A 258 -10.33 -1.06 -13.53
C GLY A 258 -11.69 -1.12 -12.82
N LEU A 259 -12.71 -1.78 -13.39
CA LEU A 259 -14.02 -2.01 -12.76
C LEU A 259 -14.02 -3.15 -11.73
N LEU A 260 -12.97 -3.99 -11.72
CA LEU A 260 -12.80 -5.10 -10.78
C LEU A 260 -11.96 -4.73 -9.55
N LYS A 261 -11.51 -3.49 -9.42
CA LYS A 261 -10.81 -3.00 -8.21
C LYS A 261 -11.62 -3.26 -6.93
N GLY A 262 -12.95 -3.26 -7.01
CA GLY A 262 -13.84 -3.60 -5.90
C GLY A 262 -13.72 -5.04 -5.38
N LEU A 263 -13.24 -6.01 -6.17
CA LEU A 263 -12.93 -7.36 -5.67
C LEU A 263 -11.73 -7.39 -4.72
N ALA A 264 -10.83 -6.41 -4.82
CA ALA A 264 -9.77 -6.19 -3.85
C ALA A 264 -10.29 -5.44 -2.61
N SER A 265 -11.19 -4.47 -2.81
CA SER A 265 -11.76 -3.64 -1.73
C SER A 265 -12.83 -4.36 -0.88
N SER A 266 -13.58 -5.33 -1.41
CA SER A 266 -14.57 -6.11 -0.64
C SER A 266 -13.96 -7.08 0.37
N ARG A 267 -12.62 -7.05 0.53
CA ARG A 267 -11.83 -7.79 1.53
C ARG A 267 -10.93 -6.87 2.37
N GLY A 268 -11.20 -5.56 2.38
CA GLY A 268 -10.58 -4.63 3.32
C GLY A 268 -9.14 -4.21 2.99
N ARG A 269 -8.72 -4.24 1.72
CA ARG A 269 -7.41 -3.68 1.30
C ARG A 269 -7.60 -2.74 0.10
N ASP A 270 -7.20 -1.48 0.26
CA ASP A 270 -7.11 -0.54 -0.86
C ASP A 270 -5.89 -0.87 -1.73
N SER A 271 -6.19 -1.18 -3.00
CA SER A 271 -5.35 -1.17 -4.23
C SER A 271 -3.81 -1.14 -4.10
N ALA A 272 -3.14 -2.26 -4.42
CA ALA A 272 -1.72 -2.26 -4.81
C ALA A 272 -1.28 -3.48 -5.66
N THR A 273 -2.13 -3.95 -6.58
CA THR A 273 -1.64 -4.78 -7.70
C THR A 273 -2.17 -4.15 -8.97
N ASP A 274 -1.29 -3.65 -9.81
CA ASP A 274 -1.68 -3.18 -11.13
C ASP A 274 -1.90 -4.39 -12.02
N ILE A 275 -3.10 -4.97 -11.95
CA ILE A 275 -3.51 -6.13 -12.75
C ILE A 275 -3.40 -5.79 -14.25
N GLU A 276 -3.52 -4.51 -14.61
CA GLU A 276 -3.36 -4.02 -15.98
C GLU A 276 -1.89 -4.05 -16.45
N ALA A 277 -0.93 -4.23 -15.54
CA ALA A 277 0.50 -4.41 -15.85
C ALA A 277 0.93 -5.89 -15.98
N LEU A 278 0.00 -6.85 -15.81
CA LEU A 278 0.30 -8.26 -16.02
C LEU A 278 0.64 -8.53 -17.51
N PRO A 279 1.60 -9.41 -17.81
CA PRO A 279 1.82 -9.90 -19.17
C PRO A 279 0.52 -10.45 -19.78
N GLU A 280 0.29 -10.24 -21.09
CA GLU A 280 -0.96 -10.63 -21.77
C GLU A 280 -1.33 -12.11 -21.55
N ALA A 281 -0.36 -13.01 -21.45
CA ALA A 281 -0.59 -14.43 -21.15
C ALA A 281 -1.16 -14.66 -19.73
N GLU A 282 -0.63 -13.96 -18.73
CA GLU A 282 -1.09 -14.03 -17.34
C GLU A 282 -2.44 -13.33 -17.17
N LEU A 283 -2.63 -12.18 -17.83
CA LEU A 283 -3.91 -11.48 -17.89
C LEU A 283 -5.00 -12.37 -18.54
N THR A 284 -4.64 -13.14 -19.57
CA THR A 284 -5.53 -14.13 -20.20
C THR A 284 -5.91 -15.25 -19.24
N GLN A 285 -4.92 -15.79 -18.52
CA GLN A 285 -5.17 -16.86 -17.55
C GLN A 285 -6.02 -16.36 -16.38
N PHE A 286 -5.75 -15.15 -15.89
CA PHE A 286 -6.52 -14.50 -14.83
C PHE A 286 -7.97 -14.22 -15.27
N ALA A 287 -8.17 -13.66 -16.46
CA ALA A 287 -9.50 -13.44 -17.02
C ALA A 287 -10.26 -14.77 -17.22
N GLY A 288 -9.57 -15.83 -17.67
CA GLY A 288 -10.13 -17.18 -17.78
C GLY A 288 -10.60 -17.74 -16.43
N PHE A 289 -9.79 -17.59 -15.39
CA PHE A 289 -10.16 -17.98 -14.02
C PHE A 289 -11.37 -17.20 -13.49
N LEU A 290 -11.38 -15.88 -13.69
CA LEU A 290 -12.52 -15.04 -13.29
C LEU A 290 -13.79 -15.44 -14.03
N TYR A 291 -13.68 -15.74 -15.32
CA TYR A 291 -14.79 -16.26 -16.12
C TYR A 291 -15.35 -17.56 -15.53
N ASP A 292 -14.50 -18.56 -15.26
CA ASP A 292 -14.93 -19.86 -14.76
C ASP A 292 -15.68 -19.72 -13.40
N ARG A 293 -15.26 -18.75 -12.57
CA ARG A 293 -15.92 -18.39 -11.32
C ARG A 293 -17.23 -17.60 -11.51
N PHE A 294 -17.25 -16.61 -12.40
CA PHE A 294 -18.40 -15.69 -12.56
C PHE A 294 -19.52 -16.29 -13.39
N ALA A 295 -19.21 -17.13 -14.38
CA ALA A 295 -20.20 -17.80 -15.21
C ALA A 295 -21.15 -18.68 -14.37
N SER A 296 -20.60 -19.36 -13.35
CA SER A 296 -21.36 -20.28 -12.50
C SER A 296 -22.10 -19.62 -11.33
N SER A 297 -21.67 -18.43 -10.89
CA SER A 297 -22.13 -17.85 -9.62
C SER A 297 -22.65 -16.42 -9.68
N ARG A 298 -22.35 -15.66 -10.75
CA ARG A 298 -22.62 -14.20 -10.85
C ARG A 298 -23.14 -13.74 -12.21
N SER A 299 -23.38 -14.66 -13.14
CA SER A 299 -23.81 -14.35 -14.52
C SER A 299 -24.94 -15.29 -14.95
N LEU A 300 -25.74 -14.87 -15.93
CA LEU A 300 -26.77 -15.72 -16.56
C LEU A 300 -26.20 -16.33 -17.86
N ILE A 301 -25.19 -17.18 -17.72
CA ILE A 301 -24.55 -17.89 -18.83
C ILE A 301 -24.87 -19.38 -18.70
N GLY A 302 -25.50 -19.95 -19.72
CA GLY A 302 -25.90 -21.37 -19.71
C GLY A 302 -27.27 -21.60 -20.34
N SER A 303 -28.02 -22.60 -19.85
CA SER A 303 -29.40 -22.85 -20.25
C SER A 303 -30.39 -22.13 -19.32
N PRO A 304 -31.69 -21.99 -19.71
CA PRO A 304 -32.69 -21.42 -18.82
C PRO A 304 -32.78 -22.15 -17.47
N GLU A 305 -32.63 -23.47 -17.47
CA GLU A 305 -32.64 -24.29 -16.27
C GLU A 305 -31.41 -24.04 -15.39
N SER A 306 -30.22 -23.94 -15.99
CA SER A 306 -28.98 -23.74 -15.21
C SER A 306 -28.90 -22.33 -14.62
N CYS A 307 -29.55 -21.35 -15.23
CA CYS A 307 -29.57 -19.95 -14.77
C CYS A 307 -30.63 -19.67 -13.69
N LEU A 308 -31.71 -20.46 -13.64
CA LEU A 308 -32.82 -20.26 -12.70
C LEU A 308 -32.42 -20.26 -11.21
N PRO A 309 -31.45 -21.07 -10.73
CA PRO A 309 -30.98 -21.01 -9.35
C PRO A 309 -30.46 -19.64 -8.91
N LEU A 310 -29.68 -18.95 -9.76
CA LEU A 310 -29.19 -17.60 -9.45
C LEU A 310 -30.35 -16.61 -9.34
N VAL A 311 -31.32 -16.71 -10.25
CA VAL A 311 -32.56 -15.91 -10.22
C VAL A 311 -33.32 -16.11 -8.91
N ARG A 312 -33.46 -17.36 -8.43
CA ARG A 312 -34.10 -17.65 -7.13
C ARG A 312 -33.37 -17.00 -5.96
N ARG A 313 -32.03 -17.00 -5.96
CA ARG A 313 -31.23 -16.38 -4.91
C ARG A 313 -31.36 -14.86 -4.86
N LEU A 314 -31.53 -14.20 -6.01
CA LEU A 314 -31.70 -12.75 -6.10
C LEU A 314 -33.15 -12.31 -5.83
N ALA A 315 -34.11 -13.18 -6.10
CA ALA A 315 -35.54 -12.92 -5.96
C ALA A 315 -36.06 -12.48 -4.57
N PRO A 316 -35.33 -12.55 -3.43
CA PRO A 316 -35.76 -11.95 -2.17
C PRO A 316 -35.53 -10.45 -2.05
N PHE A 317 -34.48 -9.90 -2.68
CA PHE A 317 -34.10 -8.48 -2.53
C PHE A 317 -33.92 -7.70 -3.85
N VAL A 318 -33.92 -8.37 -5.02
CA VAL A 318 -33.85 -7.74 -6.35
C VAL A 318 -35.22 -7.73 -7.05
N ASP A 319 -35.64 -6.58 -7.58
CA ASP A 319 -36.91 -6.41 -8.30
C ASP A 319 -36.79 -6.72 -9.79
N GLU A 320 -35.66 -6.37 -10.39
CA GLU A 320 -35.41 -6.44 -11.83
C GLU A 320 -33.98 -6.89 -12.14
N VAL A 321 -33.84 -7.83 -13.08
CA VAL A 321 -32.55 -8.19 -13.66
C VAL A 321 -32.41 -7.49 -15.02
N ALA A 322 -31.39 -6.65 -15.16
CA ALA A 322 -31.00 -6.03 -16.41
C ALA A 322 -29.95 -6.93 -17.09
N CYS A 323 -30.37 -7.67 -18.12
CA CYS A 323 -29.55 -8.62 -18.84
C CYS A 323 -28.61 -7.89 -19.79
N LEU A 324 -27.32 -7.81 -19.44
CA LEU A 324 -26.29 -7.23 -20.30
C LEU A 324 -25.93 -8.20 -21.43
N LEU A 325 -26.23 -7.81 -22.67
CA LEU A 325 -26.15 -8.69 -23.84
C LEU A 325 -24.90 -8.49 -24.70
N ASP A 326 -24.39 -7.26 -24.78
CA ASP A 326 -23.38 -6.83 -25.75
C ASP A 326 -21.97 -6.72 -25.13
N PHE A 327 -21.63 -7.69 -24.27
CA PHE A 327 -20.30 -7.79 -23.67
C PHE A 327 -19.26 -8.42 -24.61
N GLY A 328 -19.61 -8.71 -25.87
CA GLY A 328 -18.69 -9.26 -26.88
C GLY A 328 -19.25 -10.32 -27.83
N PRO A 329 -20.32 -11.08 -27.51
CA PRO A 329 -20.92 -12.01 -28.47
C PRO A 329 -21.44 -11.28 -29.74
N THR A 330 -21.44 -11.98 -30.88
CA THR A 330 -21.91 -11.40 -32.15
C THR A 330 -23.41 -11.12 -32.14
N THR A 331 -23.87 -10.20 -32.99
CA THR A 331 -25.31 -9.87 -33.16
C THR A 331 -26.16 -11.12 -33.37
N ALA A 332 -25.75 -12.02 -34.26
CA ALA A 332 -26.47 -13.26 -34.52
C ALA A 332 -26.59 -14.14 -33.27
N GLN A 333 -25.50 -14.32 -32.52
CA GLN A 333 -25.49 -15.12 -31.29
C GLN A 333 -26.40 -14.53 -30.20
N VAL A 334 -26.40 -13.20 -30.04
CA VAL A 334 -27.27 -12.53 -29.08
C VAL A 334 -28.74 -12.71 -29.47
N LEU A 335 -29.09 -12.47 -30.73
CA LEU A 335 -30.47 -12.59 -31.21
C LEU A 335 -30.99 -14.03 -31.12
N ASP A 336 -30.16 -15.03 -31.43
CA ASP A 336 -30.49 -16.45 -31.27
C ASP A 336 -30.69 -16.85 -29.80
N GLY A 337 -30.04 -16.16 -28.86
CA GLY A 337 -30.19 -16.36 -27.42
C GLY A 337 -31.46 -15.75 -26.81
N LEU A 338 -32.06 -14.73 -27.44
CA LEU A 338 -33.21 -14.00 -26.89
C LEU A 338 -34.44 -14.89 -26.59
N PRO A 339 -34.83 -15.86 -27.44
CA PRO A 339 -35.91 -16.80 -27.13
C PRO A 339 -35.63 -17.66 -25.88
N HIS A 340 -34.36 -18.01 -25.64
CA HIS A 340 -33.96 -18.76 -24.45
C HIS A 340 -33.96 -17.89 -23.20
N LEU A 341 -33.54 -16.62 -23.33
CA LEU A 341 -33.65 -15.64 -22.26
C LEU A 341 -35.12 -15.35 -21.89
N ASP A 342 -36.02 -15.25 -22.87
CA ASP A 342 -37.47 -15.14 -22.64
C ASP A 342 -38.05 -16.39 -21.97
N ARG A 343 -37.53 -17.58 -22.31
CA ARG A 343 -37.86 -18.81 -21.60
C ARG A 343 -37.42 -18.78 -20.14
N LEU A 344 -36.21 -18.32 -19.83
CA LEU A 344 -35.74 -18.13 -18.45
C LEU A 344 -36.65 -17.15 -17.69
N ARG A 345 -37.01 -16.03 -18.31
CA ARG A 345 -37.97 -15.06 -17.73
C ARG A 345 -39.30 -15.72 -17.38
N ARG A 346 -39.89 -16.47 -18.31
CA ARG A 346 -41.16 -17.20 -18.06
C ARG A 346 -41.03 -18.27 -16.99
N LEU A 347 -39.91 -18.98 -16.92
CA LEU A 347 -39.63 -19.94 -15.86
C LEU A 347 -39.58 -19.24 -14.50
N ALA A 348 -38.86 -18.13 -14.40
CA ALA A 348 -38.80 -17.32 -13.18
C ALA A 348 -40.18 -16.75 -12.78
N GLU A 349 -41.03 -16.37 -13.74
CA GLU A 349 -42.39 -15.91 -13.47
C GLU A 349 -43.31 -17.03 -12.94
N GLN A 350 -43.05 -18.29 -13.33
CA GLN A 350 -43.83 -19.46 -12.93
C GLN A 350 -43.27 -20.13 -11.66
N ASP A 351 -42.02 -19.84 -11.29
CA ASP A 351 -41.33 -20.45 -10.17
C ASP A 351 -41.94 -20.04 -8.81
N PRO A 352 -42.36 -21.01 -7.96
CA PRO A 352 -42.98 -20.72 -6.67
C PRO A 352 -42.09 -19.87 -5.75
N GLN A 353 -40.78 -20.14 -5.68
CA GLN A 353 -39.87 -19.42 -4.77
C GLN A 353 -39.70 -17.97 -5.21
N VAL A 354 -39.57 -17.73 -6.51
CA VAL A 354 -39.48 -16.37 -7.08
C VAL A 354 -40.79 -15.60 -6.88
N ARG A 355 -41.94 -16.29 -6.94
CA ARG A 355 -43.26 -15.69 -6.73
C ARG A 355 -43.52 -15.37 -5.26
N GLU A 356 -43.23 -16.30 -4.35
CA GLU A 356 -43.38 -16.09 -2.90
C GLU A 356 -42.52 -14.92 -2.43
N ALA A 357 -41.26 -14.85 -2.87
CA ALA A 357 -40.37 -13.75 -2.57
C ALA A 357 -40.86 -12.39 -3.12
N ALA A 358 -41.62 -12.39 -4.23
CA ALA A 358 -42.25 -11.18 -4.76
C ALA A 358 -43.52 -10.76 -3.98
N VAL A 359 -44.22 -11.69 -3.34
CA VAL A 359 -45.43 -11.42 -2.54
C VAL A 359 -45.07 -10.91 -1.14
N ASP A 360 -44.03 -11.48 -0.51
CA ASP A 360 -43.60 -11.11 0.84
C ASP A 360 -43.12 -9.64 0.94
N ARG A 361 -42.78 -9.03 -0.19
CA ARG A 361 -42.38 -7.61 -0.30
C ARG A 361 -43.54 -6.60 -0.23
N THR A 362 -44.81 -7.04 -0.24
CA THR A 362 -45.98 -6.16 -0.46
C THR A 362 -47.00 -6.06 0.69
N LEU A 363 -46.69 -6.48 1.92
CA LEU A 363 -47.57 -6.29 3.09
C LEU A 363 -46.86 -5.55 4.27
N PRO A 364 -47.62 -4.83 5.12
CA PRO A 364 -47.18 -3.57 5.74
C PRO A 364 -46.56 -3.70 7.15
N ALA A 365 -45.85 -2.63 7.54
CA ALA A 365 -45.57 -2.06 8.88
C ALA A 365 -45.76 -2.93 10.16
N PRO A 366 -44.90 -2.76 11.16
CA PRO A 366 -44.42 -3.82 12.05
C PRO A 366 -45.55 -4.43 12.89
N ALA A 367 -45.81 -5.72 12.67
CA ALA A 367 -46.51 -6.54 13.64
C ALA A 367 -45.52 -6.91 14.75
N SER A 368 -45.68 -6.24 15.90
CA SER A 368 -45.56 -6.82 17.24
C SER A 368 -44.49 -7.91 17.34
N ALA A 369 -43.25 -7.51 17.62
CA ALA A 369 -42.28 -8.42 18.21
C ALA A 369 -42.95 -9.10 19.41
N VAL A 370 -43.09 -10.43 19.32
CA VAL A 370 -43.36 -11.28 20.47
C VAL A 370 -42.34 -10.89 21.52
N ALA A 371 -42.84 -10.37 22.64
CA ALA A 371 -42.03 -10.05 23.80
C ALA A 371 -41.24 -11.30 24.21
N ARG A 372 -40.00 -11.39 23.74
CA ARG A 372 -38.94 -11.84 24.62
C ARG A 372 -38.80 -10.72 25.62
N THR A 373 -39.33 -10.95 26.82
CA THR A 373 -39.06 -10.12 27.99
C THR A 373 -37.54 -9.91 28.02
N PRO A 374 -37.03 -8.70 27.74
CA PRO A 374 -35.68 -8.39 28.16
C PRO A 374 -35.73 -8.57 29.67
N ALA A 375 -34.77 -9.29 30.25
CA ALA A 375 -34.49 -9.02 31.65
C ALA A 375 -34.33 -7.50 31.74
N ALA A 376 -35.20 -6.85 32.50
CA ALA A 376 -35.21 -5.40 32.62
C ALA A 376 -33.79 -4.99 33.00
N SER A 377 -33.07 -4.37 32.06
CA SER A 377 -31.93 -3.57 32.46
C SER A 377 -32.49 -2.51 33.40
N PRO A 378 -31.88 -2.30 34.57
CA PRO A 378 -32.36 -1.30 35.52
C PRO A 378 -32.49 0.03 34.78
N ALA A 379 -33.56 0.77 35.07
CA ALA A 379 -33.68 2.14 34.58
C ALA A 379 -32.36 2.86 34.91
N PRO A 380 -31.74 3.57 33.95
CA PRO A 380 -30.51 4.29 34.22
C PRO A 380 -30.76 5.20 35.43
N PRO A 381 -29.88 5.21 36.43
CA PRO A 381 -30.04 6.12 37.55
C PRO A 381 -30.12 7.54 36.99
N ALA A 382 -31.07 8.33 37.47
CA ALA A 382 -31.09 9.76 37.20
C ALA A 382 -29.79 10.37 37.75
N TRP A 383 -29.45 11.56 37.28
CA TRP A 383 -28.32 12.29 37.83
C TRP A 383 -28.44 12.35 39.35
N GLU A 384 -27.46 11.78 40.07
CA GLU A 384 -27.42 11.93 41.53
C GLU A 384 -27.13 13.39 41.91
N ASP A 385 -26.41 14.12 41.04
CA ASP A 385 -25.98 15.51 41.23
C ASP A 385 -26.20 16.35 39.95
N ASP A 386 -26.78 17.54 40.06
CA ASP A 386 -26.88 18.54 38.97
C ASP A 386 -25.46 18.94 38.47
N PRO A 387 -25.17 19.06 37.15
CA PRO A 387 -23.82 19.34 36.65
C PRO A 387 -23.34 20.71 37.08
N GLU A 388 -24.25 21.67 37.24
CA GLU A 388 -23.95 22.99 37.75
C GLU A 388 -23.56 22.92 39.24
N ALA A 389 -24.10 21.97 40.00
CA ALA A 389 -23.65 21.70 41.36
C ALA A 389 -22.26 21.04 41.37
N VAL A 390 -21.98 20.06 40.51
CA VAL A 390 -20.64 19.45 40.37
C VAL A 390 -19.60 20.49 39.95
N LYS A 391 -19.94 21.33 38.97
CA LYS A 391 -19.11 22.43 38.48
C LYS A 391 -18.81 23.45 39.58
N ALA A 392 -19.80 23.78 40.41
CA ALA A 392 -19.62 24.64 41.57
C ALA A 392 -18.69 24.04 42.64
N ARG A 393 -18.67 22.71 42.80
CA ARG A 393 -17.72 22.01 43.70
C ARG A 393 -16.31 21.93 43.12
N CYS A 394 -16.18 21.74 41.80
CA CYS A 394 -14.89 21.70 41.13
C CYS A 394 -14.14 23.04 41.28
N GLY A 395 -14.80 24.19 41.13
CA GLY A 395 -14.27 25.49 41.56
C GLY A 395 -13.05 26.04 40.79
N HIS A 396 -12.26 25.21 40.13
CA HIS A 396 -11.15 25.58 39.25
C HIS A 396 -11.42 25.14 37.82
N THR A 397 -11.46 26.10 36.89
CA THR A 397 -11.49 25.83 35.45
C THR A 397 -10.07 25.70 34.94
N VAL A 398 -9.78 24.63 34.20
CA VAL A 398 -8.49 24.40 33.56
C VAL A 398 -8.65 24.59 32.06
N GLU A 399 -7.69 25.28 31.46
CA GLU A 399 -7.67 25.47 30.01
C GLU A 399 -7.25 24.16 29.32
N VAL A 400 -8.05 23.71 28.35
CA VAL A 400 -7.93 22.37 27.76
C VAL A 400 -6.62 22.20 26.97
N ARG A 401 -6.14 23.27 26.32
CA ARG A 401 -4.86 23.25 25.63
C ARG A 401 -3.71 23.11 26.63
N GLU A 402 -3.73 23.79 27.78
CA GLU A 402 -2.71 23.61 28.83
C GLU A 402 -2.65 22.16 29.34
N PHE A 403 -3.81 21.51 29.46
CA PHE A 403 -3.90 20.09 29.84
C PHE A 403 -3.30 19.18 28.77
N PHE A 404 -3.68 19.32 27.49
CA PHE A 404 -3.11 18.51 26.42
C PHE A 404 -1.62 18.80 26.18
N ASP A 405 -1.19 20.06 26.29
CA ASP A 405 0.23 20.45 26.19
C ASP A 405 1.04 19.78 27.32
N HIS A 406 0.44 19.53 28.49
CA HIS A 406 1.08 18.77 29.56
C HIS A 406 1.18 17.28 29.25
N VAL A 407 0.09 16.66 28.80
CA VAL A 407 0.06 15.23 28.39
C VAL A 407 1.07 14.97 27.26
N GLU A 408 1.17 15.89 26.31
CA GLU A 408 2.11 15.83 25.19
C GLU A 408 3.56 15.99 25.65
N ARG A 409 3.85 16.94 26.56
CA ARG A 409 5.17 17.08 27.20
C ARG A 409 5.57 15.86 28.03
N ALA A 410 4.59 15.17 28.62
CA ALA A 410 4.80 13.96 29.40
C ALA A 410 4.96 12.70 28.52
N GLY A 411 4.83 12.82 27.19
CA GLY A 411 5.15 11.77 26.22
C GLY A 411 3.96 11.14 25.48
N ALA A 412 2.74 11.61 25.70
CA ALA A 412 1.53 11.10 25.02
C ALA A 412 0.96 12.12 24.03
N ALA A 413 1.16 11.89 22.73
CA ALA A 413 0.70 12.80 21.68
C ALA A 413 -0.76 12.51 21.26
N TYR A 414 -1.64 13.51 21.43
CA TYR A 414 -3.04 13.44 21.02
C TYR A 414 -3.27 14.25 19.76
N GLY A 415 -3.55 13.59 18.63
CA GLY A 415 -3.89 14.25 17.38
C GLY A 415 -5.30 14.88 17.41
N PRO A 416 -5.67 15.74 16.42
CA PRO A 416 -6.96 16.44 16.40
C PRO A 416 -8.20 15.52 16.40
N ARG A 417 -8.06 14.26 15.96
CA ARG A 417 -9.14 13.26 15.99
C ARG A 417 -9.35 12.63 17.38
N MET A 418 -8.38 12.77 18.27
CA MET A 418 -8.39 12.21 19.61
C MET A 418 -8.61 13.27 20.69
N ARG A 419 -8.91 14.53 20.33
CA ARG A 419 -9.20 15.63 21.28
C ARG A 419 -10.70 15.94 21.26
N CYS A 420 -11.46 15.25 22.10
CA CYS A 420 -12.90 15.44 22.25
C CYS A 420 -13.27 16.37 23.42
N LEU A 421 -12.32 16.65 24.32
CA LEU A 421 -12.52 17.52 25.47
C LEU A 421 -12.60 18.99 25.03
N GLU A 422 -13.65 19.69 25.45
CA GLU A 422 -13.91 21.11 25.13
C GLU A 422 -13.69 22.01 26.36
N GLU A 423 -14.12 21.55 27.54
CA GLU A 423 -13.95 22.28 28.81
C GLU A 423 -13.70 21.32 29.97
N MET A 424 -12.95 21.77 30.98
CA MET A 424 -12.61 20.98 32.15
C MET A 424 -12.68 21.80 33.44
N TRP A 425 -13.29 21.21 34.48
CA TRP A 425 -13.35 21.74 35.83
C TRP A 425 -12.79 20.70 36.81
N VAL A 426 -11.85 21.11 37.65
CA VAL A 426 -11.09 20.22 38.54
C VAL A 426 -11.30 20.65 39.98
N GLY A 427 -11.84 19.76 40.81
CA GLY A 427 -12.04 19.93 42.25
C GLY A 427 -11.10 19.11 43.12
N ASP A 428 -11.41 19.08 44.41
CA ASP A 428 -10.70 18.24 45.37
C ASP A 428 -11.18 16.77 45.27
N GLY A 429 -10.48 15.97 44.47
CA GLY A 429 -10.78 14.56 44.27
C GLY A 429 -11.86 14.25 43.22
N GLU A 430 -12.36 15.25 42.50
CA GLU A 430 -13.29 15.06 41.37
C GLU A 430 -12.97 15.95 40.18
N VAL A 431 -13.30 15.51 38.96
CA VAL A 431 -13.15 16.26 37.71
C VAL A 431 -14.43 16.14 36.89
N LEU A 432 -14.85 17.25 36.29
CA LEU A 432 -15.91 17.29 35.30
C LEU A 432 -15.33 17.77 33.97
N GLY A 433 -15.51 17.00 32.91
CA GLY A 433 -15.15 17.39 31.55
C GLY A 433 -16.37 17.43 30.63
N ARG A 434 -16.46 18.45 29.78
CA ARG A 434 -17.44 18.52 28.69
C ARG A 434 -16.78 18.05 27.41
N LEU A 435 -17.31 16.99 26.82
CA LEU A 435 -16.79 16.34 25.63
C LEU A 435 -17.78 16.48 24.47
N THR A 436 -17.26 16.71 23.27
CA THR A 436 -18.06 16.68 22.05
C THR A 436 -17.38 15.77 21.04
N LEU A 437 -18.14 14.81 20.51
CA LEU A 437 -17.71 14.06 19.34
C LEU A 437 -18.15 14.83 18.08
N PRO A 438 -17.22 15.28 17.21
CA PRO A 438 -17.60 15.94 15.97
C PRO A 438 -18.58 15.10 15.15
N ALA A 439 -19.68 15.71 14.69
CA ALA A 439 -20.81 15.01 14.05
C ALA A 439 -20.42 14.07 12.89
N ARG A 440 -19.32 14.39 12.18
CA ARG A 440 -18.74 13.57 11.11
C ARG A 440 -18.15 12.22 11.57
N TRP A 441 -17.99 11.99 12.87
CA TRP A 441 -17.36 10.79 13.47
C TRP A 441 -18.35 9.96 14.31
N ALA A 442 -19.60 10.41 14.43
CA ALA A 442 -20.64 9.72 15.21
C ALA A 442 -21.24 8.48 14.50
N GLU A 443 -20.92 8.26 13.21
CA GLU A 443 -21.56 7.24 12.37
C GLU A 443 -20.85 5.86 12.34
N GLU A 444 -19.75 5.66 13.09
CA GLU A 444 -18.85 4.49 12.96
C GLU A 444 -19.29 3.20 13.70
N GLY A 445 -20.56 3.06 14.12
CA GLY A 445 -21.09 1.81 14.67
C GLY A 445 -20.57 1.40 16.06
N TYR A 446 -19.86 2.27 16.77
CA TYR A 446 -19.39 2.04 18.13
C TYR A 446 -20.49 2.26 19.19
N VAL A 447 -20.44 1.50 20.30
CA VAL A 447 -21.26 1.79 21.50
C VAL A 447 -20.77 3.08 22.18
N PHE A 448 -19.45 3.22 22.31
CA PHE A 448 -18.75 4.47 22.62
C PHE A 448 -17.62 4.65 21.62
N HIS A 449 -17.54 5.81 20.96
CA HIS A 449 -16.41 6.09 20.10
C HIS A 449 -15.11 6.09 20.94
N PRO A 450 -14.03 5.40 20.51
CA PRO A 450 -12.81 5.27 21.31
C PRO A 450 -12.23 6.60 21.79
N ALA A 451 -12.20 7.63 20.91
CA ALA A 451 -11.74 8.97 21.30
C ALA A 451 -12.58 9.62 22.41
N LEU A 452 -13.90 9.41 22.41
CA LEU A 452 -14.78 9.95 23.46
C LEU A 452 -14.52 9.24 24.79
N LEU A 453 -14.41 7.90 24.77
CA LEU A 453 -14.18 7.10 25.97
C LEU A 453 -12.79 7.36 26.57
N ASP A 454 -11.77 7.45 25.72
CA ASP A 454 -10.40 7.74 26.13
C ASP A 454 -10.30 9.12 26.79
N ASN A 455 -10.87 10.16 26.18
CA ASN A 455 -10.86 11.50 26.77
C ASN A 455 -11.68 11.57 28.07
N ALA A 456 -12.74 10.76 28.19
CA ALA A 456 -13.51 10.67 29.42
C ALA A 456 -12.74 10.04 30.58
N PHE A 457 -11.83 9.10 30.30
CA PHE A 457 -10.95 8.49 31.29
C PHE A 457 -9.70 9.33 31.58
N LEU A 458 -9.17 10.00 30.56
CA LEU A 458 -7.98 10.85 30.64
C LEU A 458 -8.11 11.96 31.71
N LEU A 459 -9.33 12.40 32.00
CA LEU A 459 -9.63 13.40 33.04
C LEU A 459 -9.10 13.02 34.44
N LEU A 460 -9.00 11.73 34.78
CA LEU A 460 -8.39 11.30 36.05
C LEU A 460 -6.93 11.76 36.17
N GLY A 461 -6.21 11.89 35.05
CA GLY A 461 -4.85 12.43 35.02
C GLY A 461 -4.74 13.85 35.56
N ALA A 462 -5.80 14.66 35.49
CA ALA A 462 -5.80 16.02 36.05
C ALA A 462 -5.74 16.03 37.60
N LEU A 463 -6.08 14.91 38.27
CA LEU A 463 -5.97 14.73 39.72
C LEU A 463 -4.64 14.12 40.16
N ALA A 464 -3.74 13.82 39.22
CA ALA A 464 -2.43 13.30 39.53
C ALA A 464 -1.56 14.37 40.24
N PRO A 465 -0.67 13.97 41.17
CA PRO A 465 0.23 14.91 41.83
C PRO A 465 1.06 15.72 40.81
N GLY A 466 0.92 17.05 40.85
CA GLY A 466 1.70 17.96 40.00
C GLY A 466 1.24 18.08 38.54
N ALA A 467 0.14 17.43 38.14
CA ALA A 467 -0.38 17.46 36.76
C ALA A 467 -0.66 18.89 36.25
N LEU A 468 -1.26 19.73 37.09
CA LEU A 468 -1.61 21.10 36.74
C LEU A 468 -0.49 22.12 37.03
N SER A 469 0.63 21.70 37.61
CA SER A 469 1.80 22.56 37.89
C SER A 469 2.94 22.37 36.88
N GLY A 470 2.75 21.53 35.85
CA GLY A 470 3.69 21.34 34.75
C GLY A 470 4.87 20.40 35.03
N SER A 471 4.89 19.74 36.20
CA SER A 471 5.93 18.82 36.66
C SER A 471 5.40 17.42 37.00
N GLY A 472 4.19 17.08 36.52
CA GLY A 472 3.52 15.81 36.83
C GLY A 472 4.01 14.63 35.98
N ALA A 473 3.91 13.43 36.56
CA ALA A 473 4.14 12.16 35.87
C ALA A 473 3.05 11.86 34.83
N LEU A 474 3.39 11.15 33.75
CA LEU A 474 2.42 10.72 32.75
C LEU A 474 1.49 9.68 33.39
N THR A 475 0.17 9.83 33.23
CA THR A 475 -0.77 8.81 33.67
C THR A 475 -1.36 8.07 32.48
N LEU A 476 -1.27 6.74 32.49
CA LEU A 476 -1.83 5.88 31.43
C LEU A 476 -2.93 4.97 31.98
N PRO A 477 -4.05 4.79 31.27
CA PRO A 477 -5.08 3.84 31.67
C PRO A 477 -4.53 2.41 31.53
N VAL A 478 -4.58 1.64 32.62
CA VAL A 478 -4.13 0.24 32.66
C VAL A 478 -5.27 -0.76 32.84
N GLY A 479 -6.49 -0.27 33.08
CA GLY A 479 -7.70 -1.07 33.05
C GLY A 479 -8.89 -0.38 33.70
N VAL A 480 -10.05 -1.00 33.55
CA VAL A 480 -11.29 -0.62 34.22
C VAL A 480 -11.90 -1.87 34.84
N GLY A 481 -12.41 -1.79 36.07
CA GLY A 481 -13.01 -2.93 36.75
C GLY A 481 -14.30 -3.38 36.07
N THR A 482 -15.25 -2.46 35.95
CA THR A 482 -16.50 -2.67 35.22
C THR A 482 -16.81 -1.46 34.36
N LEU A 483 -17.38 -1.69 33.16
CA LEU A 483 -17.93 -0.65 32.31
C LEU A 483 -19.35 -1.05 31.93
N GLU A 484 -20.33 -0.33 32.46
CA GLU A 484 -21.75 -0.56 32.24
C GLU A 484 -22.31 0.48 31.26
N PRO A 485 -22.52 0.11 29.97
CA PRO A 485 -23.26 0.95 29.04
C PRO A 485 -24.76 0.90 29.35
N TYR A 486 -25.40 2.05 29.50
CA TYR A 486 -26.86 2.13 29.58
C TYR A 486 -27.49 2.52 28.23
N ARG A 487 -26.84 3.43 27.49
CA ARG A 487 -27.27 3.89 26.15
C ARG A 487 -26.10 4.52 25.38
N GLN A 488 -26.31 4.80 24.10
CA GLN A 488 -25.36 5.57 23.30
C GLN A 488 -25.43 7.07 23.65
N PRO A 489 -24.29 7.78 23.69
CA PRO A 489 -24.27 9.22 23.91
C PRO A 489 -24.85 9.97 22.72
N VAL A 490 -25.60 11.05 22.98
CA VAL A 490 -26.15 11.93 21.95
C VAL A 490 -25.67 13.36 22.19
N GLY A 491 -24.98 13.93 21.19
CA GLY A 491 -24.52 15.32 21.25
C GLY A 491 -23.37 15.52 22.24
N GLU A 492 -23.53 16.50 23.14
CA GLU A 492 -22.54 16.83 24.17
C GLU A 492 -22.59 15.84 25.33
N VAL A 493 -21.43 15.35 25.76
CA VAL A 493 -21.29 14.38 26.84
C VAL A 493 -20.50 15.00 27.99
N TYR A 494 -20.98 14.87 29.21
CA TYR A 494 -20.24 15.19 30.43
C TYR A 494 -19.62 13.92 31.01
N SER A 495 -18.32 13.94 31.30
CA SER A 495 -17.65 12.90 32.08
C SER A 495 -17.34 13.44 33.48
N HIS A 496 -17.92 12.81 34.49
CA HIS A 496 -17.67 13.09 35.90
C HIS A 496 -16.80 11.97 36.48
N VAL A 497 -15.59 12.31 36.86
CA VAL A 497 -14.59 11.41 37.42
C VAL A 497 -14.46 11.70 38.91
N VAL A 498 -14.63 10.70 39.76
CA VAL A 498 -14.46 10.82 41.21
C VAL A 498 -13.37 9.86 41.65
N ARG A 499 -12.27 10.41 42.15
CA ARG A 499 -11.11 9.63 42.63
C ARG A 499 -11.48 8.86 43.88
N THR A 500 -10.94 7.64 44.03
CA THR A 500 -11.16 6.75 45.17
C THR A 500 -9.84 6.40 45.89
N PRO A 501 -9.21 7.37 46.61
CA PRO A 501 -7.86 7.22 47.14
C PRO A 501 -7.67 6.05 48.11
N ALA A 502 -8.73 5.62 48.79
CA ALA A 502 -8.68 4.52 49.75
C ALA A 502 -8.39 3.15 49.12
N ALA A 503 -8.54 3.02 47.79
CA ALA A 503 -8.30 1.80 47.02
C ALA A 503 -7.00 1.85 46.19
N GLU A 504 -6.26 2.96 46.25
CA GLU A 504 -5.02 3.17 45.50
C GLU A 504 -3.84 2.39 46.08
N THR A 505 -3.01 1.85 45.19
CA THR A 505 -1.77 1.16 45.55
C THR A 505 -0.61 1.86 44.86
N GLY A 506 0.40 2.29 45.64
CA GLY A 506 1.67 2.78 45.12
C GLY A 506 1.55 3.87 44.04
N ASP A 507 1.72 3.45 42.79
CA ASP A 507 1.80 4.21 41.55
C ASP A 507 0.45 4.28 40.78
N GLU A 508 -0.65 3.75 41.33
CA GLU A 508 -1.96 3.75 40.66
C GLU A 508 -2.92 4.81 41.23
N LEU A 509 -3.61 5.52 40.32
CA LEU A 509 -4.77 6.35 40.59
C LEU A 509 -6.04 5.55 40.27
N LEU A 510 -7.03 5.61 41.17
CA LEU A 510 -8.31 4.96 40.98
C LEU A 510 -9.46 5.95 40.96
N ALA A 511 -10.43 5.72 40.08
CA ALA A 511 -11.66 6.50 40.05
C ALA A 511 -12.87 5.72 39.57
N ASP A 512 -14.04 6.23 39.93
CA ASP A 512 -15.29 5.91 39.27
C ASP A 512 -15.63 7.03 38.29
N VAL A 513 -16.06 6.65 37.08
CA VAL A 513 -16.38 7.56 35.98
C VAL A 513 -17.83 7.42 35.57
N ARG A 514 -18.55 8.52 35.52
CA ARG A 514 -19.95 8.56 35.09
C ARG A 514 -20.10 9.47 33.88
N LEU A 515 -20.73 8.94 32.83
CA LEU A 515 -20.98 9.67 31.58
C LEU A 515 -22.44 10.09 31.51
N PHE A 516 -22.70 11.34 31.14
CA PHE A 516 -24.03 11.93 31.02
C PHE A 516 -24.17 12.70 29.72
N ASP A 517 -25.38 12.80 29.19
CA ASP A 517 -25.73 13.81 28.17
C ASP A 517 -27.10 14.45 28.51
N ALA A 518 -27.66 15.23 27.58
CA ALA A 518 -28.95 15.93 27.77
C ALA A 518 -30.12 15.01 28.17
N GLU A 519 -30.07 13.72 27.83
CA GLU A 519 -31.09 12.71 28.13
C GLU A 519 -30.81 11.91 29.43
N GLY A 520 -29.71 12.19 30.14
CA GLY A 520 -29.36 11.60 31.44
C GLY A 520 -28.11 10.72 31.43
N THR A 521 -28.04 9.69 32.27
CA THR A 521 -26.85 8.82 32.38
C THR A 521 -26.67 7.96 31.12
N VAL A 522 -25.45 7.92 30.61
CA VAL A 522 -25.04 7.19 29.40
C VAL A 522 -24.28 5.91 29.78
N ALA A 523 -23.32 6.02 30.69
CA ALA A 523 -22.49 4.90 31.14
C ALA A 523 -21.94 5.12 32.55
N HIS A 524 -21.56 4.02 33.20
CA HIS A 524 -20.83 4.03 34.46
C HIS A 524 -19.63 3.09 34.37
N ALA A 525 -18.44 3.62 34.62
CA ALA A 525 -17.20 2.87 34.69
C ALA A 525 -16.71 2.86 36.14
N GLN A 526 -16.58 1.69 36.76
CA GLN A 526 -16.11 1.56 38.13
C GLN A 526 -14.70 0.99 38.18
N GLY A 527 -13.88 1.54 39.07
CA GLY A 527 -12.49 1.13 39.23
C GLY A 527 -11.67 1.35 37.96
N LEU A 528 -11.80 2.52 37.32
CA LEU A 528 -10.82 2.99 36.36
C LEU A 528 -9.47 3.08 37.08
N ARG A 529 -8.44 2.43 36.52
CA ARG A 529 -7.07 2.42 37.02
C ARG A 529 -6.18 3.13 36.02
N MET A 530 -5.50 4.17 36.48
CA MET A 530 -4.41 4.81 35.75
C MET A 530 -3.11 4.63 36.51
N ARG A 531 -2.02 4.31 35.81
CA ARG A 531 -0.68 4.18 36.40
C ARG A 531 0.14 5.43 36.12
N LEU A 532 0.83 5.92 37.15
CA LEU A 532 1.84 6.97 37.07
C LEU A 532 3.12 6.40 36.46
N VAL A 533 3.60 7.00 35.40
CA VAL A 533 4.85 6.66 34.71
C VAL A 533 5.82 7.82 34.93
N ASP A 534 6.91 7.54 35.65
CA ASP A 534 7.98 8.52 35.84
C ASP A 534 8.75 8.68 34.51
N PRO A 535 8.98 9.90 34.02
CA PRO A 535 9.71 10.12 32.76
C PRO A 535 11.13 9.53 32.77
N GLU A 536 11.73 9.37 33.95
CA GLU A 536 13.07 8.80 34.12
C GLU A 536 13.09 7.25 34.02
N ASP A 537 11.97 6.56 34.26
CA ASP A 537 11.91 5.09 34.30
C ASP A 537 11.78 4.43 32.91
N GLY A 538 11.48 5.21 31.86
CA GLY A 538 11.32 4.73 30.47
C GLY A 538 12.40 5.17 29.47
N GLY A 539 13.37 5.99 29.88
CA GLY A 539 14.34 6.61 28.98
C GLY A 539 15.59 5.78 28.74
N GLY A 540 15.53 4.78 27.86
CA GLY A 540 16.74 4.30 27.18
C GLY A 540 17.43 5.47 26.46
N ASP A 541 18.77 5.49 26.40
CA ASP A 541 19.47 6.54 25.66
C ASP A 541 19.18 6.40 24.16
N PRO A 542 18.48 7.35 23.50
CA PRO A 542 18.09 7.23 22.08
C PRO A 542 19.29 7.02 21.15
N GLY A 543 20.47 7.52 21.54
CA GLY A 543 21.71 7.27 20.80
C GLY A 543 22.14 5.80 20.79
N ARG A 544 21.91 5.08 21.90
CA ARG A 544 22.23 3.65 22.04
C ARG A 544 21.24 2.74 21.34
N ASP A 545 19.97 3.14 21.38
CA ASP A 545 18.86 2.28 20.96
C ASP A 545 18.49 2.47 19.49
N LEU A 546 18.85 3.60 18.88
CA LEU A 546 18.47 3.93 17.49
C LEU A 546 19.63 4.00 16.50
N CYS A 547 20.88 4.15 16.96
CA CYS A 547 22.01 4.38 16.05
C CYS A 547 22.80 3.11 15.76
N TYR A 548 23.04 2.85 14.48
CA TYR A 548 23.76 1.69 13.95
C TYR A 548 24.83 2.11 12.96
N ARG A 549 25.85 1.27 12.80
CA ARG A 549 26.88 1.42 11.76
C ARG A 549 27.31 0.06 11.23
N THR A 550 27.95 0.06 10.07
CA THR A 550 28.63 -1.12 9.54
C THR A 550 30.06 -1.19 10.09
N ASP A 551 30.40 -2.33 10.67
CA ASP A 551 31.76 -2.72 11.06
C ASP A 551 32.28 -3.83 10.14
N TRP A 552 33.60 -4.01 10.09
CA TRP A 552 34.23 -4.99 9.20
C TRP A 552 35.11 -5.94 10.00
N THR A 553 34.74 -7.22 10.01
CA THR A 553 35.41 -8.25 10.82
C THR A 553 36.16 -9.22 9.91
N ALA A 554 37.40 -9.56 10.26
CA ALA A 554 38.16 -10.56 9.52
C ALA A 554 37.51 -11.96 9.64
N VAL A 555 37.37 -12.64 8.51
CA VAL A 555 36.77 -13.99 8.44
C VAL A 555 37.74 -14.97 7.79
N SER A 556 37.61 -16.24 8.17
CA SER A 556 38.42 -17.32 7.61
C SER A 556 37.95 -17.58 6.17
N ALA A 557 38.84 -17.38 5.22
CA ALA A 557 38.53 -17.55 3.81
C ALA A 557 38.43 -19.05 3.47
N ALA A 558 37.41 -19.44 2.70
CA ALA A 558 37.21 -20.84 2.32
C ALA A 558 38.36 -21.34 1.43
N PRO A 559 38.91 -22.55 1.66
CA PRO A 559 39.95 -23.10 0.81
C PRO A 559 39.41 -23.34 -0.61
N ALA A 560 40.21 -23.00 -1.63
CA ALA A 560 39.85 -23.08 -3.05
C ALA A 560 39.68 -24.51 -3.61
N THR A 561 39.56 -25.51 -2.75
CA THR A 561 39.42 -26.92 -3.10
C THR A 561 37.97 -27.36 -2.89
N ASP A 562 37.10 -27.04 -3.85
CA ASP A 562 35.78 -27.67 -3.95
C ASP A 562 35.76 -28.60 -5.18
N THR A 563 35.17 -29.78 -5.02
CA THR A 563 35.46 -30.97 -5.85
C THR A 563 34.52 -31.18 -7.04
N GLU A 564 33.52 -30.33 -7.25
CA GLU A 564 32.63 -30.41 -8.42
C GLU A 564 32.83 -29.25 -9.41
N SER A 565 33.25 -29.63 -10.62
CA SER A 565 33.33 -28.76 -11.80
C SER A 565 31.93 -28.29 -12.22
N GLY A 566 31.74 -26.98 -12.35
CA GLY A 566 30.51 -26.35 -12.85
C GLY A 566 30.78 -25.30 -13.93
N ARG A 567 29.71 -24.65 -14.39
CA ARG A 567 29.77 -23.60 -15.42
C ARG A 567 29.66 -22.21 -14.82
N TRP A 568 30.48 -21.28 -15.27
CA TRP A 568 30.45 -19.89 -14.83
C TRP A 568 30.36 -18.92 -16.00
N LEU A 569 29.73 -17.78 -15.75
CA LEU A 569 29.75 -16.63 -16.65
C LEU A 569 30.44 -15.46 -15.96
N VAL A 570 31.45 -14.87 -16.59
CA VAL A 570 32.15 -13.69 -16.07
C VAL A 570 31.97 -12.52 -17.03
N LEU A 571 31.29 -11.48 -16.57
CA LEU A 571 31.20 -10.19 -17.27
C LEU A 571 32.39 -9.33 -16.85
N ALA A 572 33.44 -9.32 -17.66
CA ALA A 572 34.75 -8.80 -17.31
C ALA A 572 34.84 -7.27 -17.27
N ASP A 573 35.80 -6.76 -16.51
CA ASP A 573 36.31 -5.39 -16.53
C ASP A 573 37.41 -5.21 -17.58
N GLY A 574 37.64 -3.98 -18.01
CA GLY A 574 38.73 -3.64 -18.94
C GLY A 574 40.13 -3.74 -18.33
N ALA A 575 40.26 -3.80 -16.99
CA ALA A 575 41.53 -3.87 -16.29
C ALA A 575 42.06 -5.31 -16.07
N GLY A 576 41.31 -6.35 -16.43
CA GLY A 576 41.77 -7.74 -16.41
C GLY A 576 41.46 -8.54 -15.15
N THR A 577 40.67 -8.00 -14.21
CA THR A 577 40.33 -8.67 -12.94
C THR A 577 39.42 -9.88 -13.19
N GLY A 578 38.38 -9.70 -14.01
CA GLY A 578 37.45 -10.74 -14.43
C GLY A 578 38.14 -11.83 -15.24
N GLU A 579 39.03 -11.49 -16.16
CA GLU A 579 39.82 -12.48 -16.91
C GLU A 579 40.76 -13.28 -16.00
N ALA A 580 41.36 -12.64 -14.98
CA ALA A 580 42.20 -13.32 -14.00
C ALA A 580 41.37 -14.31 -13.17
N LEU A 581 40.20 -13.91 -12.67
CA LEU A 581 39.28 -14.80 -11.95
C LEU A 581 38.80 -15.95 -12.84
N ALA A 582 38.44 -15.68 -14.09
CA ALA A 582 38.03 -16.71 -15.04
C ALA A 582 39.16 -17.72 -15.32
N ARG A 583 40.43 -17.29 -15.31
CA ARG A 583 41.57 -18.21 -15.41
C ARG A 583 41.70 -19.09 -14.17
N ALA A 584 41.61 -18.50 -12.99
CA ALA A 584 41.69 -19.23 -11.73
C ALA A 584 40.56 -20.27 -11.57
N LEU A 585 39.33 -19.92 -11.96
CA LEU A 585 38.19 -20.85 -12.00
C LEU A 585 38.44 -22.02 -12.98
N ARG A 586 39.00 -21.76 -14.17
CA ARG A 586 39.37 -22.82 -15.12
C ARG A 586 40.49 -23.72 -14.59
N GLU A 587 41.47 -23.15 -13.89
CA GLU A 587 42.56 -23.90 -13.24
C GLU A 587 42.02 -24.78 -12.08
N ALA A 588 40.95 -24.34 -11.41
CA ALA A 588 40.21 -25.12 -10.43
C ALA A 588 39.30 -26.20 -11.07
N GLY A 589 39.20 -26.25 -12.41
CA GLY A 589 38.46 -27.27 -13.16
C GLY A 589 37.09 -26.84 -13.68
N ASP A 590 36.65 -25.60 -13.45
CA ASP A 590 35.36 -25.10 -13.93
C ASP A 590 35.39 -24.71 -15.43
N HIS A 591 34.23 -24.76 -16.08
CA HIS A 591 34.03 -24.18 -17.41
C HIS A 591 33.61 -22.71 -17.29
N VAL A 592 34.32 -21.79 -17.93
CA VAL A 592 34.05 -20.35 -17.78
C VAL A 592 33.89 -19.65 -19.12
N ASP A 593 32.72 -19.08 -19.35
CA ASP A 593 32.43 -18.17 -20.44
C ASP A 593 32.72 -16.72 -20.01
N VAL A 594 33.46 -15.97 -20.81
CA VAL A 594 33.86 -14.58 -20.49
C VAL A 594 33.26 -13.63 -21.50
N VAL A 595 32.53 -12.63 -20.99
CA VAL A 595 31.99 -11.52 -21.77
C VAL A 595 32.95 -10.33 -21.65
N PRO A 596 33.52 -9.84 -22.76
CA PRO A 596 34.41 -8.68 -22.73
C PRO A 596 33.73 -7.41 -22.21
N ALA A 597 34.51 -6.49 -21.65
CA ALA A 597 34.02 -5.28 -20.96
C ALA A 597 33.14 -4.34 -21.83
N ASP A 598 33.37 -4.29 -23.14
CA ASP A 598 32.58 -3.48 -24.09
C ASP A 598 31.21 -4.10 -24.42
N ALA A 599 31.04 -5.40 -24.20
CA ALA A 599 29.77 -6.10 -24.30
C ALA A 599 29.03 -6.15 -22.95
N ALA A 600 29.76 -6.03 -21.83
CA ALA A 600 29.24 -6.10 -20.47
C ALA A 600 28.56 -4.81 -19.95
N CYS A 601 28.37 -3.79 -20.78
CA CYS A 601 27.69 -2.54 -20.42
C CYS A 601 26.35 -2.30 -21.15
N ASP A 602 25.94 -3.23 -22.02
CA ASP A 602 24.72 -3.10 -22.82
C ASP A 602 23.70 -4.17 -22.40
N ALA A 603 22.49 -3.76 -22.02
CA ALA A 603 21.47 -4.67 -21.50
C ALA A 603 21.07 -5.79 -22.48
N ALA A 604 21.07 -5.53 -23.79
CA ALA A 604 20.76 -6.54 -24.79
C ALA A 604 21.91 -7.55 -24.92
N ARG A 605 23.17 -7.10 -24.87
CA ARG A 605 24.35 -7.95 -24.92
C ARG A 605 24.54 -8.79 -23.65
N ILE A 606 24.31 -8.20 -22.47
CA ILE A 606 24.33 -8.93 -21.19
C ILE A 606 23.34 -10.10 -21.25
N ARG A 607 22.10 -9.82 -21.67
CA ARG A 607 21.06 -10.83 -21.83
C ARG A 607 21.40 -11.88 -22.88
N GLN A 608 21.91 -11.46 -24.04
CA GLN A 608 22.35 -12.39 -25.09
C GLN A 608 23.46 -13.33 -24.59
N ALA A 609 24.44 -12.80 -23.87
CA ALA A 609 25.54 -13.59 -23.32
C ALA A 609 25.05 -14.58 -22.25
N LEU A 610 24.16 -14.15 -21.35
CA LEU A 610 23.55 -15.03 -20.36
C LEU A 610 22.77 -16.17 -21.01
N TYR A 611 21.91 -15.87 -21.99
CA TYR A 611 21.14 -16.89 -22.69
C TYR A 611 22.02 -17.82 -23.53
N GLY A 612 23.10 -17.31 -24.12
CA GLY A 612 24.09 -18.12 -24.79
C GLY A 612 24.77 -19.11 -23.83
N ALA A 613 25.20 -18.64 -22.65
CA ALA A 613 25.83 -19.49 -21.65
C ALA A 613 24.86 -20.56 -21.09
N LEU A 614 23.58 -20.20 -20.92
CA LEU A 614 22.52 -21.11 -20.47
C LEU A 614 22.11 -22.15 -21.52
N ALA A 615 22.38 -21.91 -22.81
CA ALA A 615 22.03 -22.84 -23.88
C ALA A 615 22.74 -24.19 -23.74
N ASP A 616 23.93 -24.18 -23.14
CA ASP A 616 24.75 -25.36 -22.97
C ASP A 616 24.64 -26.00 -21.57
N GLY A 617 23.72 -25.53 -20.71
CA GLY A 617 23.46 -26.08 -19.37
C GLY A 617 23.23 -25.02 -18.28
N PRO A 618 22.87 -25.42 -17.05
CA PRO A 618 22.78 -24.50 -15.92
C PRO A 618 24.16 -23.97 -15.50
N LEU A 619 24.18 -22.76 -14.96
CA LEU A 619 25.36 -22.10 -14.40
C LEU A 619 25.44 -22.36 -12.90
N LYS A 620 26.67 -22.58 -12.42
CA LYS A 620 27.06 -22.56 -11.01
C LYS A 620 27.08 -21.12 -10.48
N GLY A 621 27.46 -20.17 -11.32
CA GLY A 621 27.51 -18.76 -10.92
C GLY A 621 27.77 -17.75 -12.04
N VAL A 622 27.41 -16.50 -11.77
CA VAL A 622 27.70 -15.35 -12.62
C VAL A 622 28.42 -14.27 -11.83
N VAL A 623 29.50 -13.74 -12.39
CA VAL A 623 30.28 -12.64 -11.79
C VAL A 623 30.16 -11.39 -12.65
N LEU A 624 29.74 -10.29 -12.05
CA LEU A 624 29.73 -8.97 -12.67
C LEU A 624 30.94 -8.16 -12.17
N ALA A 625 31.99 -8.08 -13.01
CA ALA A 625 33.20 -7.29 -12.75
C ALA A 625 33.16 -5.90 -13.41
N ARG A 626 32.21 -5.65 -14.32
CA ARG A 626 32.11 -4.39 -15.07
C ARG A 626 32.12 -3.09 -14.23
N PRO A 627 31.53 -3.02 -13.01
CA PRO A 627 31.61 -1.82 -12.18
C PRO A 627 33.05 -1.35 -11.88
N LEU A 628 34.04 -2.25 -11.94
CA LEU A 628 35.45 -1.97 -11.65
C LEU A 628 36.09 -0.94 -12.61
N ASP A 629 35.55 -0.71 -13.82
CA ASP A 629 36.09 0.31 -14.74
C ASP A 629 35.57 1.73 -14.45
N ALA A 630 34.85 1.95 -13.35
CA ALA A 630 34.48 3.29 -12.94
C ALA A 630 35.77 4.14 -12.79
N PRO A 631 35.86 5.28 -13.49
CA PRO A 631 37.11 6.02 -13.55
C PRO A 631 37.39 6.69 -12.20
N ASP A 632 38.64 6.64 -11.74
CA ASP A 632 39.07 7.34 -10.52
C ASP A 632 39.33 8.82 -10.83
N LEU A 633 38.24 9.58 -10.89
CA LEU A 633 38.23 11.00 -11.24
C LEU A 633 37.60 11.82 -10.09
N PRO A 634 38.42 12.41 -9.20
CA PRO A 634 37.91 13.26 -8.11
C PRO A 634 37.04 14.44 -8.59
N ASP A 635 37.32 14.95 -9.80
CA ASP A 635 36.58 16.07 -10.40
C ASP A 635 35.63 15.64 -11.54
N ALA A 636 35.14 14.39 -11.52
CA ALA A 636 34.29 13.85 -12.58
C ALA A 636 33.15 14.80 -12.97
N THR A 637 32.92 14.98 -14.27
CA THR A 637 31.75 15.72 -14.75
C THR A 637 30.47 14.93 -14.48
N THR A 638 29.31 15.59 -14.46
CA THR A 638 28.03 14.92 -14.26
C THR A 638 27.78 13.82 -15.30
N ASP A 639 28.21 14.03 -16.54
CA ASP A 639 28.10 13.02 -17.60
C ASP A 639 29.01 11.81 -17.35
N GLN A 640 30.19 12.02 -16.75
CA GLN A 640 31.06 10.92 -16.33
C GLN A 640 30.46 10.13 -15.16
N VAL A 641 29.80 10.81 -14.21
CA VAL A 641 29.05 10.14 -13.13
C VAL A 641 27.94 9.27 -13.73
N ARG A 642 27.15 9.80 -14.67
CA ARG A 642 26.09 9.06 -15.38
C ARG A 642 26.65 7.87 -16.16
N ALA A 643 27.76 8.05 -16.88
CA ALA A 643 28.42 6.97 -17.59
C ALA A 643 28.88 5.85 -16.63
N ALA A 644 29.37 6.20 -15.45
CA ALA A 644 29.74 5.21 -14.44
C ALA A 644 28.51 4.45 -13.89
N GLN A 645 27.35 5.10 -13.76
CA GLN A 645 26.10 4.43 -13.37
C GLN A 645 25.64 3.39 -14.41
N GLN A 646 25.81 3.69 -15.70
CA GLN A 646 25.50 2.76 -16.79
C GLN A 646 26.34 1.47 -16.69
N SER A 647 27.64 1.59 -16.41
CA SER A 647 28.52 0.44 -16.20
C SER A 647 28.40 -0.24 -14.83
N GLY A 648 27.70 0.39 -13.90
CA GLY A 648 27.55 -0.05 -12.51
C GLY A 648 26.15 -0.59 -12.24
N ALA A 649 25.32 0.22 -11.59
CA ALA A 649 23.98 -0.17 -11.15
C ALA A 649 23.04 -0.55 -12.30
N GLU A 650 23.12 0.10 -13.46
CA GLU A 650 22.26 -0.25 -14.59
C GLU A 650 22.66 -1.60 -15.20
N ALA A 651 23.96 -1.89 -15.30
CA ALA A 651 24.46 -3.19 -15.73
C ALA A 651 24.08 -4.30 -14.74
N ALA A 652 24.15 -4.02 -13.43
CA ALA A 652 23.68 -4.95 -12.40
C ALA A 652 22.18 -5.23 -12.51
N LEU A 653 21.35 -4.19 -12.67
CA LEU A 653 19.91 -4.34 -12.90
C LEU A 653 19.62 -5.14 -14.17
N ALA A 654 20.32 -4.85 -15.27
CA ALA A 654 20.16 -5.56 -16.53
C ALA A 654 20.49 -7.06 -16.41
N LEU A 655 21.55 -7.40 -15.67
CA LEU A 655 21.90 -8.79 -15.38
C LEU A 655 20.81 -9.48 -14.55
N VAL A 656 20.38 -8.85 -13.45
CA VAL A 656 19.32 -9.39 -12.58
C VAL A 656 18.04 -9.64 -13.37
N ARG A 657 17.60 -8.67 -14.17
CA ARG A 657 16.42 -8.82 -15.01
C ARG A 657 16.56 -9.92 -16.05
N ALA A 658 17.73 -10.02 -16.70
CA ALA A 658 17.98 -11.09 -17.65
C ALA A 658 17.87 -12.48 -17.00
N CYS A 659 18.30 -12.63 -15.74
CA CYS A 659 18.12 -13.88 -14.97
C CYS A 659 16.65 -14.15 -14.61
N LEU A 660 15.89 -13.11 -14.26
CA LEU A 660 14.47 -13.23 -13.90
C LEU A 660 13.56 -13.50 -15.11
N ASP A 661 13.99 -13.11 -16.31
CA ASP A 661 13.29 -13.41 -17.57
C ASP A 661 13.43 -14.90 -18.01
N VAL A 662 14.25 -15.71 -17.32
CA VAL A 662 14.42 -17.15 -17.60
C VAL A 662 13.32 -17.95 -16.91
N ASP A 663 12.71 -18.92 -17.61
CA ASP A 663 11.64 -19.79 -17.07
C ASP A 663 11.95 -20.41 -15.69
N VAL A 664 13.24 -20.74 -15.47
CA VAL A 664 13.76 -21.25 -14.20
C VAL A 664 14.98 -20.40 -13.81
N PRO A 665 14.79 -19.30 -13.06
CA PRO A 665 15.88 -18.36 -12.76
C PRO A 665 17.07 -19.00 -12.06
N THR A 666 16.84 -20.03 -11.24
CA THR A 666 17.91 -20.78 -10.53
C THR A 666 18.90 -21.47 -11.47
N ARG A 667 18.58 -21.63 -12.77
CA ARG A 667 19.55 -22.08 -13.78
C ARG A 667 20.70 -21.09 -13.99
N CYS A 668 20.54 -19.82 -13.60
CA CYS A 668 21.61 -18.83 -13.64
C CYS A 668 22.64 -19.02 -12.52
N GLY A 669 22.37 -19.91 -11.56
CA GLY A 669 23.17 -20.01 -10.34
C GLY A 669 23.09 -18.73 -9.51
N ARG A 670 24.14 -18.47 -8.73
CA ARG A 670 24.24 -17.29 -7.87
C ARG A 670 24.99 -16.14 -8.56
N LEU A 671 24.69 -14.90 -8.15
CA LEU A 671 25.25 -13.66 -8.71
C LEU A 671 26.23 -13.01 -7.72
N TRP A 672 27.44 -12.74 -8.17
CA TRP A 672 28.45 -11.96 -7.44
C TRP A 672 28.69 -10.62 -8.11
N LEU A 673 28.58 -9.55 -7.34
CA LEU A 673 28.76 -8.18 -7.80
C LEU A 673 30.08 -7.62 -7.24
N LEU A 674 31.03 -7.29 -8.12
CA LEU A 674 32.35 -6.81 -7.72
C LEU A 674 32.42 -5.29 -7.77
N THR A 675 33.10 -4.72 -6.77
CA THR A 675 33.43 -3.29 -6.68
C THR A 675 34.87 -3.11 -6.21
N ARG A 676 35.42 -1.89 -6.29
CA ARG A 676 36.78 -1.58 -5.83
C ARG A 676 36.82 -0.26 -5.08
N GLY A 677 37.30 -0.31 -3.84
CA GLY A 677 37.43 0.83 -2.95
C GLY A 677 36.11 1.56 -2.71
N ALA A 678 34.97 0.86 -2.84
CA ALA A 678 33.63 1.39 -2.63
C ALA A 678 33.21 1.34 -1.16
N GLN A 679 33.87 0.52 -0.34
CA GLN A 679 33.58 0.36 1.08
C GLN A 679 34.75 0.80 1.96
N PRO A 680 34.48 1.41 3.14
CA PRO A 680 35.50 1.86 4.09
C PRO A 680 36.11 0.71 4.92
N ALA A 681 36.22 -0.49 4.34
CA ALA A 681 36.60 -1.71 5.04
C ALA A 681 38.05 -1.66 5.53
N GLY A 682 38.31 -2.18 6.73
CA GLY A 682 39.65 -2.23 7.31
C GLY A 682 40.30 -0.85 7.53
N GLY A 683 39.50 0.22 7.63
CA GLY A 683 40.01 1.59 7.79
C GLY A 683 40.56 2.22 6.50
N THR A 684 40.32 1.60 5.35
CA THR A 684 40.66 2.19 4.05
C THR A 684 39.66 3.28 3.66
N ALA A 685 40.14 4.37 3.05
CA ALA A 685 39.28 5.42 2.55
C ALA A 685 38.56 4.99 1.26
N VAL A 686 37.31 5.44 1.09
CA VAL A 686 36.55 5.26 -0.15
C VAL A 686 37.14 6.16 -1.23
N THR A 687 37.42 5.59 -2.41
CA THR A 687 38.00 6.32 -3.56
C THR A 687 36.93 7.07 -4.36
N ALA A 688 37.32 8.00 -5.23
CA ALA A 688 36.36 8.68 -6.11
C ALA A 688 35.68 7.66 -7.04
N SER A 689 36.45 6.72 -7.63
CA SER A 689 35.87 5.58 -8.37
C SER A 689 34.95 4.71 -7.53
N GLY A 690 35.26 4.55 -6.24
CA GLY A 690 34.47 3.75 -5.30
C GLY A 690 33.09 4.35 -5.03
N VAL A 691 33.00 5.68 -4.91
CA VAL A 691 31.72 6.40 -4.78
C VAL A 691 30.81 6.08 -5.98
N LEU A 692 31.37 6.09 -7.20
CA LEU A 692 30.61 5.81 -8.42
C LEU A 692 30.10 4.36 -8.49
N GLN A 693 30.79 3.43 -7.84
CA GLN A 693 30.45 2.00 -7.79
C GLN A 693 29.47 1.64 -6.66
N ALA A 694 29.41 2.44 -5.61
CA ALA A 694 28.60 2.17 -4.42
C ALA A 694 27.11 1.88 -4.66
N PRO A 695 26.43 2.45 -5.68
CA PRO A 695 25.04 2.09 -6.01
C PRO A 695 24.80 0.59 -6.24
N VAL A 696 25.81 -0.16 -6.68
CA VAL A 696 25.74 -1.63 -6.84
C VAL A 696 25.48 -2.32 -5.50
N TRP A 697 26.00 -1.79 -4.39
CA TRP A 697 25.78 -2.35 -3.05
C TRP A 697 24.34 -2.19 -2.58
N GLY A 698 23.74 -1.01 -2.80
CA GLY A 698 22.34 -0.78 -2.44
C GLY A 698 21.40 -1.70 -3.21
N LEU A 699 21.63 -1.87 -4.52
CA LEU A 699 20.84 -2.79 -5.35
C LEU A 699 21.05 -4.26 -4.91
N GLY A 700 22.30 -4.67 -4.68
CA GLY A 700 22.63 -6.04 -4.26
C GLY A 700 22.01 -6.42 -2.92
N ARG A 701 22.02 -5.53 -1.93
CA ARG A 701 21.39 -5.78 -0.62
C ARG A 701 19.87 -6.02 -0.74
N VAL A 702 19.19 -5.37 -1.68
CA VAL A 702 17.77 -5.61 -1.95
C VAL A 702 17.57 -6.89 -2.76
N LEU A 703 18.46 -7.20 -3.71
CA LEU A 703 18.46 -8.48 -4.42
C LEU A 703 18.55 -9.67 -3.47
N ALA A 704 19.39 -9.59 -2.44
CA ALA A 704 19.49 -10.61 -1.40
C ALA A 704 18.16 -10.90 -0.68
N ALA A 705 17.29 -9.89 -0.57
CA ALA A 705 16.00 -10.01 0.09
C ALA A 705 14.89 -10.46 -0.86
N GLU A 706 14.85 -9.93 -2.09
CA GLU A 706 13.81 -10.25 -3.08
C GLU A 706 14.02 -11.59 -3.79
N HIS A 707 15.28 -11.93 -4.09
CA HIS A 707 15.66 -13.12 -4.85
C HIS A 707 16.87 -13.84 -4.21
N PRO A 708 16.74 -14.36 -2.97
CA PRO A 708 17.82 -15.05 -2.27
C PRO A 708 18.36 -16.28 -3.03
N GLU A 709 17.56 -16.85 -3.94
CA GLU A 709 17.96 -17.95 -4.82
C GLU A 709 18.97 -17.55 -5.90
N LEU A 710 19.00 -16.28 -6.30
CA LEU A 710 19.97 -15.73 -7.25
C LEU A 710 21.15 -15.06 -6.54
N TRP A 711 21.08 -14.88 -5.23
CA TRP A 711 22.06 -14.10 -4.49
C TRP A 711 23.35 -14.90 -4.22
N GLY A 712 24.49 -14.37 -4.64
CA GLY A 712 25.82 -14.90 -4.33
C GLY A 712 26.61 -14.00 -3.38
N GLY A 713 26.66 -12.68 -3.65
CA GLY A 713 27.21 -11.72 -2.72
C GLY A 713 27.78 -10.44 -3.35
N LEU A 714 28.23 -9.54 -2.49
CA LEU A 714 28.98 -8.32 -2.81
C LEU A 714 30.43 -8.47 -2.37
N ILE A 715 31.37 -8.12 -3.24
CA ILE A 715 32.80 -8.16 -2.93
C ILE A 715 33.45 -6.83 -3.31
N ASP A 716 34.03 -6.13 -2.35
CA ASP A 716 34.80 -4.90 -2.60
C ASP A 716 36.31 -5.15 -2.52
N LEU A 717 37.02 -4.87 -3.60
CA LEU A 717 38.46 -5.06 -3.75
C LEU A 717 39.25 -3.86 -3.23
N ASP A 718 40.50 -4.10 -2.84
CA ASP A 718 41.43 -3.01 -2.48
C ASP A 718 41.70 -2.13 -3.72
N ALA A 719 41.61 -0.81 -3.54
CA ALA A 719 41.87 0.17 -4.58
C ALA A 719 43.33 0.19 -5.04
N ARG A 720 44.27 -0.25 -4.19
CA ARG A 720 45.72 -0.18 -4.44
C ARG A 720 46.29 -1.45 -5.08
N THR A 721 45.51 -2.52 -5.12
CA THR A 721 45.99 -3.85 -5.51
C THR A 721 45.68 -4.14 -6.97
N ALA A 722 46.73 -4.29 -7.77
CA ALA A 722 46.64 -4.76 -9.14
C ALA A 722 46.22 -6.25 -9.18
N PRO A 723 45.56 -6.71 -10.26
CA PRO A 723 45.19 -8.11 -10.42
C PRO A 723 46.44 -8.97 -10.67
N ASP A 724 47.03 -9.49 -9.59
CA ASP A 724 48.08 -10.50 -9.63
C ASP A 724 47.57 -11.88 -9.16
N GLU A 725 48.44 -12.89 -9.17
CA GLU A 725 48.07 -14.27 -8.79
C GLU A 725 47.58 -14.36 -7.34
N ALA A 726 48.24 -13.66 -6.41
CA ALA A 726 47.87 -13.67 -5.00
C ALA A 726 46.52 -12.97 -4.76
N ALA A 727 46.31 -11.80 -5.37
CA ALA A 727 45.05 -11.07 -5.29
C ALA A 727 43.89 -11.86 -5.91
N THR A 728 44.14 -12.57 -7.01
CA THR A 728 43.15 -13.42 -7.68
C THR A 728 42.77 -14.62 -6.80
N ALA A 729 43.75 -15.25 -6.14
CA ALA A 729 43.49 -16.35 -5.21
C ALA A 729 42.62 -15.90 -4.02
N THR A 730 42.88 -14.72 -3.46
CA THR A 730 42.04 -14.16 -2.39
C THR A 730 40.63 -13.81 -2.88
N LEU A 731 40.48 -13.24 -4.09
CA LEU A 731 39.17 -12.98 -4.69
C LEU A 731 38.39 -14.28 -4.91
N LEU A 732 39.02 -15.32 -5.45
CA LEU A 732 38.39 -16.64 -5.60
C LEU A 732 37.91 -17.19 -4.25
N SER A 733 38.74 -17.08 -3.22
CA SER A 733 38.37 -17.50 -1.86
C SER A 733 37.19 -16.69 -1.30
N ALA A 734 37.11 -15.39 -1.57
CA ALA A 734 35.96 -14.56 -1.20
C ALA A 734 34.67 -14.98 -1.94
N VAL A 735 34.74 -15.27 -3.25
CA VAL A 735 33.60 -15.79 -4.03
C VAL A 735 33.09 -17.11 -3.44
N LEU A 736 34.00 -18.02 -3.10
CA LEU A 736 33.66 -19.32 -2.51
C LEU A 736 33.12 -19.20 -1.08
N THR A 737 33.58 -18.22 -0.30
CA THR A 737 33.09 -17.97 1.07
C THR A 737 31.60 -17.58 1.06
N GLY A 738 31.17 -16.74 0.11
CA GLY A 738 29.75 -16.39 -0.07
C GLY A 738 28.88 -17.49 -0.69
N ALA A 739 29.47 -18.60 -1.15
CA ALA A 739 28.76 -19.68 -1.85
C ALA A 739 28.24 -20.80 -0.92
N ARG A 740 28.72 -20.88 0.33
CA ARG A 740 28.50 -22.02 1.24
C ARG A 740 27.54 -21.68 2.39
N PRO A 741 26.26 -22.04 2.30
CA PRO A 741 25.44 -22.21 3.49
C PRO A 741 25.80 -23.56 4.14
N ASP A 742 26.61 -23.57 5.19
CA ASP A 742 26.59 -24.69 6.12
C ASP A 742 25.20 -24.67 6.79
N GLU A 743 24.50 -25.82 6.82
CA GLU A 743 23.14 -25.90 7.36
C GLU A 743 23.05 -25.26 8.76
N GLY A 744 22.24 -24.21 8.88
CA GLY A 744 22.00 -23.50 10.14
C GLY A 744 22.99 -22.39 10.51
N THR A 745 23.97 -22.05 9.66
CA THR A 745 24.90 -20.93 9.91
C THR A 745 24.66 -19.76 8.94
N PRO A 746 24.62 -18.49 9.42
CA PRO A 746 24.52 -17.33 8.53
C PRO A 746 25.71 -17.23 7.57
N VAL A 747 25.44 -16.89 6.30
CA VAL A 747 26.45 -16.80 5.23
C VAL A 747 27.04 -15.39 5.16
N ASP A 748 28.36 -15.30 5.03
CA ASP A 748 29.05 -14.04 4.78
C ASP A 748 28.99 -13.66 3.29
N ASP A 749 27.99 -12.84 2.95
CA ASP A 749 27.64 -12.45 1.58
C ASP A 749 28.02 -11.01 1.21
N GLN A 750 28.56 -10.25 2.17
CA GLN A 750 29.02 -8.87 2.00
C GLN A 750 30.47 -8.77 2.46
N LEU A 751 31.38 -8.87 1.50
CA LEU A 751 32.82 -9.07 1.73
C LEU A 751 33.66 -7.90 1.20
N ALA A 752 34.81 -7.70 1.83
CA ALA A 752 35.84 -6.79 1.35
C ALA A 752 37.21 -7.46 1.43
N VAL A 753 37.99 -7.36 0.36
CA VAL A 753 39.36 -7.87 0.31
C VAL A 753 40.32 -6.72 0.60
N ARG A 754 41.11 -6.83 1.68
CA ARG A 754 42.09 -5.82 2.11
C ARG A 754 43.39 -6.47 2.54
N ASP A 755 44.51 -6.02 1.95
CA ASP A 755 45.85 -6.53 2.27
C ASP A 755 45.94 -8.07 2.31
N GLY A 756 45.25 -8.76 1.38
CA GLY A 756 45.21 -10.22 1.27
C GLY A 756 44.26 -10.93 2.24
N ASN A 757 43.54 -10.21 3.09
CA ASN A 757 42.55 -10.74 4.02
C ASN A 757 41.12 -10.51 3.52
N VAL A 758 40.20 -11.40 3.90
CA VAL A 758 38.76 -11.26 3.66
C VAL A 758 38.10 -10.73 4.92
N LEU A 759 37.40 -9.61 4.80
CA LEU A 759 36.61 -8.96 5.84
C LEU A 759 35.14 -9.10 5.50
N ALA A 760 34.29 -9.39 6.47
CA ALA A 760 32.84 -9.45 6.29
C ALA A 760 32.15 -8.28 7.02
N ALA A 761 31.10 -7.74 6.40
CA ALA A 761 30.32 -6.65 6.96
C ALA A 761 29.47 -7.15 8.14
N ARG A 762 29.40 -6.35 9.21
CA ARG A 762 28.56 -6.58 10.39
C ARG A 762 27.80 -5.31 10.71
N LEU A 763 26.49 -5.38 10.89
CA LEU A 763 25.76 -4.28 11.50
C LEU A 763 25.97 -4.35 13.02
N VAL A 764 26.34 -3.21 13.61
CA VAL A 764 26.54 -3.07 15.05
C VAL A 764 25.87 -1.80 15.55
N ARG A 765 25.61 -1.70 16.85
CA ARG A 765 25.20 -0.43 17.47
C ARG A 765 26.35 0.58 17.38
N ALA A 766 26.02 1.83 17.09
CA ALA A 766 26.98 2.93 17.06
C ALA A 766 27.21 3.42 18.50
N GLU A 767 27.98 2.67 19.29
CA GLU A 767 28.27 2.95 20.71
C GLU A 767 28.81 4.37 20.95
N GLU A 768 29.51 4.93 19.97
CA GLU A 768 29.97 6.31 20.03
C GLU A 768 28.82 7.32 20.15
N MET A 769 27.60 7.00 19.69
CA MET A 769 26.40 7.85 19.80
C MET A 769 25.70 7.75 21.17
N ALA A 770 25.98 6.68 21.92
CA ALA A 770 25.44 6.41 23.27
C ALA A 770 26.18 7.16 24.39
N ALA A 771 27.34 7.74 24.12
CA ALA A 771 28.01 8.58 25.10
C ALA A 771 27.29 9.94 25.23
N PRO A 772 27.27 10.58 26.41
CA PRO A 772 26.74 11.93 26.58
C PRO A 772 27.29 12.85 25.50
N ALA A 773 26.40 13.50 24.75
CA ALA A 773 26.80 14.31 23.63
C ALA A 773 27.72 15.44 24.13
N PRO A 774 28.87 15.70 23.48
CA PRO A 774 29.55 16.97 23.68
C PRO A 774 28.56 18.11 23.35
N ALA A 775 28.81 19.31 23.88
CA ALA A 775 28.02 20.48 23.51
C ALA A 775 27.87 20.53 21.98
N ALA A 776 26.64 20.74 21.49
CA ALA A 776 26.37 20.81 20.06
C ALA A 776 27.37 21.78 19.41
N PRO A 777 27.85 21.50 18.19
CA PRO A 777 28.81 22.37 17.55
C PRO A 777 28.16 23.75 17.39
N ASP A 778 28.89 24.80 17.73
CA ASP A 778 28.41 26.16 17.54
C ASP A 778 28.06 26.34 16.06
N ILE A 779 26.76 26.48 15.80
CA ILE A 779 26.25 26.89 14.49
C ILE A 779 26.77 28.30 14.26
N ASP A 780 27.56 28.49 13.21
CA ASP A 780 28.17 29.76 12.89
C ASP A 780 27.08 30.76 12.49
N PRO A 781 26.80 31.79 13.32
CA PRO A 781 25.77 32.77 13.00
C PRO A 781 26.15 33.64 11.80
N ASP A 782 27.43 33.72 11.45
CA ASP A 782 27.96 34.51 10.34
C ASP A 782 28.09 33.68 9.05
N GLY A 783 27.78 32.39 9.08
CA GLY A 783 27.83 31.48 7.94
C GLY A 783 26.46 31.20 7.29
N THR A 784 26.48 30.77 6.02
CA THR A 784 25.29 30.36 5.27
C THR A 784 25.12 28.84 5.28
N TYR A 785 23.89 28.37 5.53
CA TYR A 785 23.52 26.95 5.46
C TYR A 785 22.60 26.69 4.27
N LEU A 786 23.04 25.83 3.35
CA LEU A 786 22.33 25.49 2.11
C LEU A 786 21.62 24.14 2.25
N LEU A 787 20.29 24.13 2.13
CA LEU A 787 19.44 22.96 2.28
C LEU A 787 18.77 22.64 0.94
N THR A 788 19.18 21.55 0.30
CA THR A 788 18.51 21.07 -0.93
C THR A 788 17.37 20.14 -0.57
N GLY A 789 16.24 20.25 -1.28
CA GLY A 789 14.98 19.73 -0.76
C GLY A 789 14.50 20.51 0.47
N GLY A 790 15.02 21.72 0.69
CA GLY A 790 14.80 22.53 1.89
C GLY A 790 13.36 22.98 2.12
N LEU A 791 12.51 22.89 1.09
CA LEU A 791 11.08 23.20 1.16
C LEU A 791 10.21 21.95 1.39
N GLY A 792 10.81 20.77 1.54
CA GLY A 792 10.10 19.56 2.00
C GLY A 792 10.02 19.49 3.52
N ASP A 793 9.16 18.61 4.05
CA ASP A 793 8.87 18.52 5.49
C ASP A 793 10.14 18.39 6.35
N LEU A 794 11.07 17.50 5.97
CA LEU A 794 12.34 17.30 6.66
C LEU A 794 13.28 18.52 6.50
N GLY A 795 13.27 19.15 5.33
CA GLY A 795 14.07 20.35 5.05
C GLY A 795 13.65 21.53 5.92
N LEU A 796 12.34 21.74 6.06
CA LEU A 796 11.77 22.80 6.91
C LEU A 796 11.99 22.52 8.40
N ALA A 797 11.86 21.26 8.84
CA ALA A 797 12.18 20.87 10.22
C ALA A 797 13.65 21.13 10.56
N LEU A 798 14.57 20.75 9.66
CA LEU A 798 16.00 21.02 9.83
C LEU A 798 16.32 22.52 9.79
N ALA A 799 15.67 23.29 8.90
CA ALA A 799 15.82 24.73 8.84
C ALA A 799 15.42 25.41 10.16
N GLY A 800 14.29 24.99 10.75
CA GLY A 800 13.84 25.43 12.07
C GLY A 800 14.83 25.10 13.17
N TRP A 801 15.34 23.86 13.19
CA TRP A 801 16.32 23.38 14.16
C TRP A 801 17.65 24.15 14.09
N LEU A 802 18.13 24.46 12.88
CA LEU A 802 19.34 25.28 12.65
C LEU A 802 19.13 26.72 13.13
N ALA A 803 17.96 27.30 12.85
CA ALA A 803 17.59 28.64 13.29
C ALA A 803 17.54 28.76 14.82
N GLU A 804 17.04 27.73 15.52
CA GLU A 804 17.03 27.70 17.00
C GLU A 804 18.43 27.70 17.61
N ARG A 805 19.42 27.18 16.88
CA ARG A 805 20.81 27.06 17.32
C ARG A 805 21.71 28.19 16.84
N GLY A 806 21.14 29.20 16.19
CA GLY A 806 21.84 30.45 15.87
C GLY A 806 22.13 30.68 14.39
N ALA A 807 21.69 29.80 13.48
CA ALA A 807 21.84 30.05 12.04
C ALA A 807 21.06 31.30 11.64
N ARG A 808 21.74 32.28 11.03
CA ARG A 808 21.11 33.55 10.59
C ARG A 808 20.90 33.62 9.09
N HIS A 809 21.55 32.75 8.32
CA HIS A 809 21.49 32.74 6.86
C HIS A 809 21.17 31.33 6.36
N LEU A 810 19.96 31.15 5.82
CA LEU A 810 19.49 29.87 5.28
C LEU A 810 19.20 30.00 3.78
N VAL A 811 19.67 29.04 2.99
CA VAL A 811 19.35 28.93 1.56
C VAL A 811 18.51 27.67 1.36
N LEU A 812 17.23 27.81 1.03
CA LEU A 812 16.32 26.69 0.77
C LEU A 812 16.21 26.46 -0.73
N VAL A 813 16.74 25.33 -1.20
CA VAL A 813 16.82 25.02 -2.63
C VAL A 813 15.77 23.96 -3.00
N GLY A 814 15.01 24.22 -4.06
CA GLY A 814 14.11 23.24 -4.66
C GLY A 814 13.69 23.63 -6.08
N ARG A 815 13.36 22.65 -6.93
CA ARG A 815 13.09 22.88 -8.37
C ARG A 815 12.05 23.96 -8.71
N ARG A 816 11.06 24.16 -7.84
CA ARG A 816 9.90 25.05 -8.09
C ARG A 816 9.86 26.29 -7.20
N GLY A 817 10.89 26.53 -6.37
CA GLY A 817 10.79 27.49 -5.27
C GLY A 817 9.60 27.19 -4.36
N VAL A 818 9.03 28.22 -3.72
CA VAL A 818 7.85 28.08 -2.84
C VAL A 818 6.59 27.82 -3.67
N SER A 819 5.99 26.64 -3.50
CA SER A 819 4.88 26.16 -4.32
C SER A 819 3.50 26.24 -3.65
N ASP A 820 3.42 26.26 -2.33
CA ASP A 820 2.14 26.28 -1.58
C ASP A 820 2.16 27.24 -0.37
N ASP A 821 0.99 27.42 0.27
CA ASP A 821 0.82 28.35 1.39
C ASP A 821 1.52 27.86 2.67
N ALA A 822 1.62 26.54 2.89
CA ALA A 822 2.30 25.99 4.06
C ALA A 822 3.81 26.25 3.99
N GLN A 823 4.41 26.11 2.82
CA GLN A 823 5.82 26.46 2.57
C GLN A 823 6.06 27.97 2.72
N ARG A 824 5.12 28.81 2.27
CA ARG A 824 5.19 30.27 2.51
C ARG A 824 5.17 30.57 3.99
N GLU A 825 4.21 30.03 4.72
CA GLU A 825 4.07 30.23 6.17
C GLU A 825 5.31 29.77 6.94
N ALA A 826 5.89 28.63 6.57
CA ALA A 826 7.13 28.14 7.18
C ALA A 826 8.32 29.07 6.93
N VAL A 827 8.48 29.58 5.69
CA VAL A 827 9.54 30.54 5.33
C VAL A 827 9.34 31.87 6.05
N ASP A 828 8.10 32.36 6.12
CA ASP A 828 7.75 33.58 6.83
C ASP A 828 7.99 33.43 8.34
N GLY A 829 7.68 32.26 8.92
CA GLY A 829 7.95 31.93 10.32
C GLY A 829 9.44 31.96 10.66
N LEU A 830 10.31 31.41 9.79
CA LEU A 830 11.77 31.51 9.94
C LEU A 830 12.25 32.97 9.83
N THR A 831 11.69 33.73 8.89
CA THR A 831 12.03 35.15 8.68
C THR A 831 11.61 36.01 9.87
N GLY A 832 10.42 35.76 10.44
CA GLY A 832 9.91 36.42 11.63
C GLY A 832 10.78 36.19 12.88
N ARG A 833 11.56 35.10 12.90
CA ARG A 833 12.55 34.80 13.94
C ARG A 833 13.91 35.49 13.73
N GLY A 834 14.02 36.36 12.73
CA GLY A 834 15.24 37.13 12.44
C GLY A 834 16.25 36.40 11.56
N VAL A 835 15.87 35.28 10.92
CA VAL A 835 16.71 34.55 9.98
C VAL A 835 16.52 35.12 8.57
N ARG A 836 17.61 35.39 7.85
CA ARG A 836 17.57 35.72 6.43
C ARG A 836 17.44 34.44 5.62
N VAL A 837 16.23 34.18 5.10
CA VAL A 837 15.95 33.02 4.25
C VAL A 837 16.02 33.41 2.77
N HIS A 838 16.85 32.74 2.00
CA HIS A 838 16.95 32.85 0.54
C HIS A 838 16.38 31.59 -0.11
N VAL A 839 15.32 31.73 -0.89
CA VAL A 839 14.73 30.58 -1.61
C VAL A 839 15.26 30.58 -3.04
N ALA A 840 15.93 29.49 -3.44
CA ALA A 840 16.49 29.34 -4.77
C ALA A 840 15.83 28.22 -5.56
N ALA A 841 15.50 28.49 -6.83
CA ALA A 841 14.98 27.50 -7.76
C ALA A 841 16.13 26.91 -8.59
N ALA A 842 16.53 25.67 -8.28
CA ALA A 842 17.60 24.98 -8.99
C ALA A 842 17.35 23.46 -9.01
N ASP A 843 17.71 22.80 -10.11
CA ASP A 843 17.82 21.35 -10.15
C ASP A 843 19.27 20.94 -9.87
N VAL A 844 19.52 20.39 -8.69
CA VAL A 844 20.87 20.03 -8.26
C VAL A 844 21.52 18.94 -9.13
N ALA A 845 20.72 18.15 -9.86
CA ALA A 845 21.23 17.15 -10.81
C ALA A 845 21.87 17.80 -12.07
N ARG A 846 21.66 19.10 -12.29
CA ARG A 846 22.24 19.88 -13.39
C ARG A 846 23.43 20.69 -12.90
N ALA A 847 24.62 20.43 -13.44
CA ALA A 847 25.85 21.14 -13.04
C ALA A 847 25.74 22.66 -13.21
N ASP A 848 25.16 23.11 -14.33
CA ASP A 848 25.01 24.53 -14.64
C ASP A 848 24.11 25.25 -13.61
N ASP A 849 23.04 24.60 -13.15
CA ASP A 849 22.13 25.15 -12.14
C ASP A 849 22.85 25.31 -10.79
N VAL A 850 23.67 24.33 -10.38
CA VAL A 850 24.45 24.42 -9.12
C VAL A 850 25.55 25.49 -9.21
N ALA A 851 26.20 25.62 -10.37
CA ALA A 851 27.17 26.68 -10.61
C ALA A 851 26.51 28.07 -10.61
N ALA A 852 25.35 28.20 -11.27
CA ALA A 852 24.54 29.41 -11.26
C ALA A 852 24.07 29.77 -9.84
N LEU A 853 23.70 28.77 -9.03
CA LEU A 853 23.34 28.96 -7.64
C LEU A 853 24.51 29.56 -6.83
N ARG A 854 25.74 29.05 -6.95
CA ARG A 854 26.90 29.66 -6.27
C ARG A 854 27.09 31.12 -6.69
N ALA A 855 27.04 31.41 -7.99
CA ALA A 855 27.18 32.77 -8.51
C ALA A 855 26.04 33.70 -8.04
N GLU A 856 24.83 33.17 -7.90
CA GLU A 856 23.68 33.88 -7.35
C GLU A 856 23.90 34.27 -5.89
N LEU A 857 24.34 33.34 -5.04
CA LEU A 857 24.59 33.61 -3.61
C LEU A 857 25.68 34.66 -3.41
N GLU A 858 26.74 34.62 -4.23
CA GLU A 858 27.80 35.63 -4.24
C GLU A 858 27.27 37.01 -4.67
N ARG A 859 26.41 37.07 -5.70
CA ARG A 859 25.80 38.31 -6.19
C ARG A 859 24.82 38.93 -5.19
N GLU A 860 24.07 38.11 -4.44
CA GLU A 860 23.17 38.55 -3.36
C GLU A 860 23.91 39.02 -2.10
N GLY A 861 25.24 38.87 -2.08
CA GLY A 861 26.09 39.30 -0.97
C GLY A 861 25.84 38.51 0.31
N LEU A 862 25.46 37.23 0.20
CA LEU A 862 25.33 36.34 1.34
C LEU A 862 26.72 35.95 1.89
N PRO A 863 26.85 35.65 3.19
CA PRO A 863 28.09 35.12 3.74
C PRO A 863 28.46 33.75 3.12
N PRO A 864 29.73 33.30 3.25
CA PRO A 864 30.17 32.02 2.73
C PRO A 864 29.28 30.84 3.16
N VAL A 865 29.10 29.86 2.28
CA VAL A 865 28.39 28.61 2.61
C VAL A 865 29.30 27.76 3.49
N VAL A 866 28.96 27.67 4.77
CA VAL A 866 29.72 26.88 5.77
C VAL A 866 29.12 25.49 5.97
N GLY A 867 27.87 25.29 5.57
CA GLY A 867 27.18 24.00 5.69
C GLY A 867 26.27 23.70 4.50
N VAL A 868 26.33 22.46 4.02
CA VAL A 868 25.43 21.91 3.00
C VAL A 868 24.66 20.75 3.60
N ALA A 869 23.34 20.74 3.46
CA ALA A 869 22.48 19.62 3.77
C ALA A 869 21.73 19.17 2.51
N HIS A 870 21.97 17.92 2.11
CA HIS A 870 21.38 17.33 0.93
C HIS A 870 20.21 16.41 1.31
N LEU A 871 18.99 16.94 1.20
CA LEU A 871 17.74 16.23 1.49
C LEU A 871 16.90 15.99 0.23
N ALA A 872 17.39 16.42 -0.95
CA ALA A 872 16.68 16.23 -2.19
C ALA A 872 16.60 14.74 -2.55
N GLY A 873 15.40 14.29 -2.90
CA GLY A 873 15.15 12.92 -3.29
C GLY A 873 13.69 12.70 -3.66
N ILE A 874 13.45 11.63 -4.39
CA ILE A 874 12.13 11.08 -4.65
C ILE A 874 12.15 9.62 -4.20
N ALA A 875 11.06 9.16 -3.60
CA ALA A 875 10.84 7.75 -3.34
C ALA A 875 9.80 7.30 -4.37
N ARG A 876 10.16 6.28 -5.15
CA ARG A 876 9.27 5.56 -6.06
C ARG A 876 9.88 4.20 -6.30
N GLY A 877 9.16 3.16 -5.89
CA GLY A 877 9.65 1.79 -5.88
C GLY A 877 9.07 0.91 -6.98
N ALA A 878 9.78 -0.16 -7.28
CA ALA A 878 9.29 -1.33 -8.00
C ALA A 878 10.11 -2.56 -7.54
N MET A 879 9.50 -3.74 -7.56
CA MET A 879 10.23 -5.01 -7.40
C MET A 879 11.28 -5.14 -8.51
N LEU A 880 12.39 -5.82 -8.25
CA LEU A 880 13.48 -5.99 -9.22
C LEU A 880 13.01 -6.58 -10.56
N ALA A 881 12.01 -7.47 -10.54
CA ALA A 881 11.39 -8.03 -11.75
C ALA A 881 10.70 -6.97 -12.63
N GLY A 882 10.14 -5.92 -12.02
CA GLY A 882 9.42 -4.84 -12.70
C GLY A 882 10.18 -3.51 -12.78
N LEU A 883 11.38 -3.42 -12.19
CA LEU A 883 12.18 -2.19 -12.16
C LEU A 883 12.85 -1.96 -13.52
N ASP A 884 12.49 -0.87 -14.20
CA ASP A 884 13.17 -0.45 -15.43
C ASP A 884 14.32 0.53 -15.14
N VAL A 885 15.15 0.74 -16.17
CA VAL A 885 16.34 1.59 -16.07
C VAL A 885 15.94 3.06 -15.96
N GLU A 886 14.84 3.45 -16.60
CA GLU A 886 14.29 4.80 -16.55
C GLU A 886 13.91 5.19 -15.12
N LEU A 887 13.20 4.33 -14.39
CA LEU A 887 12.82 4.53 -13.00
C LEU A 887 14.03 4.47 -12.06
N LEU A 888 15.01 3.59 -12.34
CA LEU A 888 16.28 3.59 -11.61
C LEU A 888 16.98 4.96 -11.73
N ARG A 889 17.08 5.50 -12.95
CA ARG A 889 17.69 6.82 -13.22
C ARG A 889 16.91 7.96 -12.59
N GLU A 890 15.58 7.95 -12.69
CA GLU A 890 14.71 9.00 -12.15
C GLU A 890 14.96 9.19 -10.64
N VAL A 891 15.04 8.08 -9.90
CA VAL A 891 15.28 8.08 -8.45
C VAL A 891 16.74 8.40 -8.10
N ALA A 892 17.69 7.94 -8.92
CA ALA A 892 19.11 8.16 -8.70
C ALA A 892 19.55 9.61 -8.95
N GLU A 893 19.08 10.27 -10.00
CA GLU A 893 19.53 11.61 -10.43
C GLU A 893 19.65 12.65 -9.29
N PRO A 894 18.61 12.92 -8.49
CA PRO A 894 18.70 13.96 -7.46
C PRO A 894 19.71 13.63 -6.35
N LYS A 895 19.97 12.34 -6.06
CA LYS A 895 20.90 11.92 -4.99
C LYS A 895 22.31 11.68 -5.51
N VAL A 896 22.46 11.04 -6.67
CA VAL A 896 23.75 10.68 -7.27
C VAL A 896 24.38 11.89 -7.94
N ALA A 897 23.79 12.36 -9.04
CA ALA A 897 24.30 13.52 -9.76
C ALA A 897 24.22 14.79 -8.90
N GLY A 898 23.11 14.94 -8.15
CA GLY A 898 22.91 16.07 -7.24
C GLY A 898 23.97 16.21 -6.17
N ALA A 899 24.23 15.16 -5.39
CA ALA A 899 25.25 15.22 -4.34
C ALA A 899 26.66 15.40 -4.90
N TRP A 900 26.97 14.80 -6.05
CA TRP A 900 28.27 14.99 -6.71
C TRP A 900 28.50 16.42 -7.19
N ASN A 901 27.48 17.03 -7.80
CA ASN A 901 27.56 18.44 -8.22
C ASN A 901 27.74 19.37 -7.01
N LEU A 902 27.02 19.12 -5.92
CA LEU A 902 27.17 19.87 -4.68
C LEU A 902 28.56 19.66 -4.05
N HIS A 903 29.09 18.44 -4.09
CA HIS A 903 30.44 18.14 -3.62
C HIS A 903 31.51 18.92 -4.40
N ARG A 904 31.36 19.01 -5.73
CA ARG A 904 32.30 19.76 -6.59
C ARG A 904 32.19 21.27 -6.41
N VAL A 905 30.96 21.79 -6.35
CA VAL A 905 30.73 23.24 -6.30
C VAL A 905 30.85 23.79 -4.89
N PHE A 906 30.36 23.11 -3.86
CA PHE A 906 30.34 23.53 -2.45
C PHE A 906 31.23 22.64 -1.55
N GLY A 907 32.28 22.06 -2.13
CA GLY A 907 33.19 21.16 -1.43
C GLY A 907 33.99 21.80 -0.30
N ASP A 908 34.12 23.13 -0.32
CA ASP A 908 34.77 24.00 0.67
C ASP A 908 33.94 24.21 1.94
N ALA A 909 32.67 23.81 1.96
CA ALA A 909 31.83 23.88 3.15
C ALA A 909 32.40 23.02 4.29
N ALA A 910 32.42 23.58 5.50
CA ALA A 910 32.94 22.93 6.70
C ALA A 910 32.05 21.79 7.23
N LEU A 911 30.80 21.70 6.76
CA LEU A 911 29.88 20.62 7.09
C LEU A 911 29.13 20.17 5.85
N PHE A 912 29.15 18.87 5.57
CA PHE A 912 28.38 18.27 4.48
C PHE A 912 27.49 17.15 5.02
N LEU A 913 26.19 17.41 5.17
CA LEU A 913 25.20 16.43 5.59
C LEU A 913 24.51 15.83 4.37
N LEU A 914 24.56 14.51 4.23
CA LEU A 914 23.90 13.74 3.18
C LEU A 914 22.78 12.91 3.82
N VAL A 915 21.53 13.22 3.52
CA VAL A 915 20.39 12.44 4.05
C VAL A 915 20.22 11.19 3.19
N SER A 916 20.68 10.07 3.74
CA SER A 916 20.57 8.72 3.20
C SER A 916 19.28 8.06 3.71
N ALA A 917 19.14 6.74 3.54
CA ALA A 917 17.96 6.00 4.00
C ALA A 917 18.31 4.58 4.49
N LEU A 918 17.49 4.07 5.41
CA LEU A 918 17.66 2.73 6.00
C LEU A 918 17.88 1.60 4.97
N PRO A 919 17.14 1.50 3.85
CA PRO A 919 17.34 0.45 2.84
C PRO A 919 18.74 0.39 2.21
N ALA A 920 19.52 1.49 2.25
CA ALA A 920 20.88 1.49 1.73
C ALA A 920 21.81 0.55 2.51
N VAL A 921 21.57 0.40 3.83
CA VAL A 921 22.38 -0.42 4.74
C VAL A 921 21.62 -1.68 5.17
N PHE A 922 20.31 -1.57 5.38
CA PHE A 922 19.43 -2.65 5.80
C PHE A 922 18.63 -3.15 4.59
N GLY A 923 19.23 -4.04 3.80
CA GLY A 923 18.62 -4.59 2.58
C GLY A 923 17.21 -5.19 2.75
N PRO A 924 16.92 -5.96 3.83
CA PRO A 924 15.63 -6.65 3.94
C PRO A 924 14.39 -5.76 4.03
N VAL A 925 14.52 -4.49 4.44
CA VAL A 925 13.40 -3.52 4.47
C VAL A 925 13.31 -2.69 3.19
N GLY A 926 14.19 -2.99 2.22
CA GLY A 926 14.26 -2.34 0.92
C GLY A 926 13.53 -3.07 -0.21
N VAL A 927 12.73 -4.10 0.09
CA VAL A 927 11.90 -4.81 -0.90
C VAL A 927 11.02 -3.81 -1.66
N GLY A 928 11.10 -3.84 -2.99
CA GLY A 928 10.44 -2.89 -3.87
C GLY A 928 11.16 -1.52 -3.98
N ALA A 929 12.33 -1.34 -3.38
CA ALA A 929 13.04 -0.06 -3.30
C ALA A 929 14.53 -0.15 -3.69
N ALA A 930 14.91 -1.11 -4.54
CA ALA A 930 16.29 -1.33 -4.98
C ALA A 930 16.96 -0.09 -5.60
N ASN A 931 16.22 0.67 -6.40
CA ASN A 931 16.67 1.94 -6.97
C ASN A 931 16.94 3.02 -5.91
N TYR A 932 16.07 3.12 -4.90
CA TYR A 932 16.23 4.05 -3.79
C TYR A 932 17.40 3.64 -2.89
N ALA A 933 17.56 2.34 -2.60
CA ALA A 933 18.71 1.82 -1.86
C ALA A 933 20.03 2.11 -2.60
N ALA A 934 20.08 1.89 -3.92
CA ALA A 934 21.23 2.20 -4.76
C ALA A 934 21.61 3.69 -4.72
N ALA A 935 20.62 4.58 -4.87
CA ALA A 935 20.84 6.02 -4.83
C ALA A 935 21.38 6.52 -3.47
N ASN A 936 20.92 5.93 -2.37
CA ASN A 936 21.36 6.29 -1.02
C ASN A 936 22.73 5.67 -0.66
N ALA A 937 23.07 4.49 -1.20
CA ALA A 937 24.41 3.91 -1.05
C ALA A 937 25.51 4.81 -1.65
N PHE A 938 25.20 5.56 -2.71
CA PHE A 938 26.09 6.61 -3.25
C PHE A 938 26.39 7.69 -2.21
N LEU A 939 25.35 8.15 -1.48
CA LEU A 939 25.49 9.19 -0.48
C LEU A 939 26.36 8.72 0.70
N ASP A 940 26.14 7.48 1.14
CA ASP A 940 26.95 6.85 2.17
C ASP A 940 28.43 6.81 1.78
N ALA A 941 28.72 6.34 0.56
CA ALA A 941 30.09 6.28 0.03
C ALA A 941 30.71 7.68 -0.14
N LEU A 942 29.95 8.67 -0.61
CA LEU A 942 30.43 10.04 -0.78
C LEU A 942 30.84 10.68 0.56
N ALA A 943 30.12 10.39 1.65
CA ALA A 943 30.52 10.86 2.97
C ALA A 943 31.86 10.26 3.41
N HIS A 944 32.06 8.95 3.23
CA HIS A 944 33.35 8.30 3.49
C HIS A 944 34.48 8.82 2.59
N HIS A 945 34.20 9.11 1.32
CA HIS A 945 35.18 9.68 0.41
C HIS A 945 35.64 11.07 0.86
N ARG A 946 34.69 11.96 1.17
CA ARG A 946 35.00 13.31 1.71
C ARG A 946 35.85 13.25 2.97
N ARG A 947 35.57 12.27 3.85
CA ARG A 947 36.39 12.02 5.05
C ARG A 947 37.80 11.59 4.73
N GLY A 948 37.98 10.77 3.70
CA GLY A 948 39.30 10.40 3.18
C GLY A 948 40.09 11.59 2.61
N LEU A 949 39.41 12.68 2.24
CA LEU A 949 40.00 13.96 1.81
C LEU A 949 40.20 14.95 2.98
N ASP A 950 40.07 14.50 4.23
CA ASP A 950 40.10 15.33 5.44
C ASP A 950 39.04 16.46 5.45
N THR A 951 37.93 16.27 4.73
CA THR A 951 36.77 17.17 4.75
C THR A 951 35.61 16.54 5.52
N ASP A 952 34.90 17.36 6.31
CA ASP A 952 33.79 16.88 7.12
C ASP A 952 32.57 16.55 6.24
N ALA A 953 32.13 15.31 6.36
CA ALA A 953 30.87 14.83 5.80
C ALA A 953 30.22 13.80 6.72
N VAL A 954 28.90 13.75 6.67
CA VAL A 954 28.06 12.81 7.42
C VAL A 954 26.97 12.30 6.48
N ALA A 955 26.93 11.00 6.25
CA ALA A 955 25.77 10.33 5.68
C ALA A 955 24.87 9.80 6.79
N LEU A 956 23.57 10.08 6.68
CA LEU A 956 22.61 9.82 7.73
C LEU A 956 21.46 8.97 7.18
N GLY A 957 21.50 7.67 7.44
CA GLY A 957 20.52 6.70 6.98
C GLY A 957 19.31 6.65 7.90
N TYR A 958 18.27 7.46 7.66
CA TYR A 958 17.09 7.48 8.53
C TYR A 958 16.09 6.36 8.21
N GLY A 959 15.51 5.79 9.27
CA GLY A 959 14.24 5.09 9.27
C GLY A 959 13.04 6.06 9.22
N PRO A 960 11.80 5.53 9.27
CA PRO A 960 10.59 6.33 9.11
C PRO A 960 10.35 7.30 10.28
N TRP A 961 9.82 8.50 9.98
CA TRP A 961 9.40 9.49 10.97
C TRP A 961 7.87 9.57 11.03
N ASN A 962 7.33 9.85 12.22
CA ASN A 962 5.90 10.04 12.42
C ASN A 962 5.40 11.32 11.78
N GLY A 963 4.38 11.22 10.92
CA GLY A 963 3.63 12.35 10.38
C GLY A 963 4.37 13.24 9.37
N ILE A 964 5.66 13.02 9.09
CA ILE A 964 6.46 13.78 8.14
C ILE A 964 7.41 12.91 7.32
N GLY A 965 7.73 13.34 6.09
CA GLY A 965 8.69 12.67 5.21
C GLY A 965 8.09 11.71 4.18
N LEU A 966 8.95 11.12 3.35
CA LEU A 966 8.57 10.33 2.17
C LEU A 966 7.76 9.07 2.53
N ALA A 967 8.09 8.37 3.61
CA ALA A 967 7.40 7.14 4.03
C ALA A 967 5.92 7.35 4.42
N VAL A 968 5.56 8.55 4.89
CA VAL A 968 4.17 8.91 5.25
C VAL A 968 3.33 9.21 4.01
N ARG A 969 3.94 9.86 3.00
CA ARG A 969 3.27 10.24 1.75
C ARG A 969 2.90 9.04 0.88
N GLU A 970 3.58 7.91 1.05
CA GLU A 970 3.32 6.65 0.34
C GLU A 970 2.49 5.64 1.14
N GLY A 971 2.12 5.94 2.40
CA GLY A 971 1.30 5.05 3.23
C GLY A 971 2.00 3.78 3.75
N GLY A 972 3.34 3.75 3.74
CA GLY A 972 4.14 2.54 4.02
C GLY A 972 4.50 2.26 5.49
N LEU A 973 4.08 3.11 6.44
CA LEU A 973 4.45 2.98 7.86
C LEU A 973 3.96 1.66 8.48
N ASP A 974 2.72 1.25 8.18
CA ASP A 974 2.13 0.02 8.73
C ASP A 974 2.83 -1.24 8.19
N GLN A 975 3.30 -1.20 6.94
CA GLN A 975 4.07 -2.29 6.33
C GLN A 975 5.45 -2.42 6.98
N LEU A 976 6.16 -1.30 7.18
CA LEU A 976 7.47 -1.29 7.85
C LEU A 976 7.39 -1.75 9.31
N SER A 977 6.33 -1.36 10.03
CA SER A 977 6.11 -1.81 11.41
C SER A 977 5.97 -3.33 11.52
N ARG A 978 5.33 -3.98 10.53
CA ARG A 978 5.21 -5.46 10.47
C ARG A 978 6.53 -6.17 10.14
N LEU A 979 7.53 -5.43 9.67
CA LEU A 979 8.89 -5.94 9.45
C LEU A 979 9.81 -5.64 10.65
N GLY A 980 9.25 -5.20 11.78
CA GLY A 980 10.01 -4.80 12.97
C GLY A 980 10.68 -3.42 12.85
N VAL A 981 10.26 -2.57 11.88
CA VAL A 981 10.77 -1.20 11.74
C VAL A 981 9.76 -0.20 12.28
N GLY A 982 10.02 0.31 13.48
CA GLY A 982 9.20 1.33 14.11
C GLY A 982 9.46 2.74 13.57
N SER A 983 8.48 3.62 13.73
CA SER A 983 8.61 5.05 13.42
C SER A 983 9.19 5.84 14.60
N MET A 984 9.86 6.96 14.29
CA MET A 984 10.44 7.88 15.27
C MET A 984 9.65 9.18 15.35
N ALA A 985 9.54 9.77 16.54
CA ALA A 985 8.98 11.11 16.67
C ALA A 985 9.97 12.16 16.10
N PRO A 986 9.49 13.26 15.50
CA PRO A 986 10.38 14.31 14.97
C PRO A 986 11.35 14.88 16.01
N ALA A 987 10.90 15.08 17.25
CA ALA A 987 11.74 15.59 18.34
C ALA A 987 12.87 14.60 18.69
N GLU A 988 12.57 13.31 18.75
CA GLU A 988 13.55 12.24 19.00
C GLU A 988 14.60 12.19 17.88
N ALA A 989 14.15 12.22 16.62
CA ALA A 989 15.05 12.16 15.48
C ALA A 989 15.92 13.42 15.33
N LEU A 990 15.42 14.60 15.75
CA LEU A 990 16.18 15.85 15.84
C LEU A 990 17.16 15.88 17.03
N ASP A 991 16.89 15.17 18.13
CA ASP A 991 17.88 14.99 19.20
C ASP A 991 19.06 14.17 18.71
N VAL A 992 18.79 13.00 18.10
CA VAL A 992 19.83 12.16 17.49
C VAL A 992 20.59 12.94 16.41
N PHE A 993 19.89 13.75 15.61
CA PHE A 993 20.53 14.64 14.65
C PHE A 993 21.58 15.58 15.29
N GLY A 994 21.25 16.19 16.42
CA GLY A 994 22.17 17.04 17.17
C GLY A 994 23.44 16.29 17.61
N ARG A 995 23.29 15.04 18.06
CA ARG A 995 24.41 14.18 18.44
C ARG A 995 25.28 13.82 17.24
N VAL A 996 24.66 13.48 16.12
CA VAL A 996 25.32 13.17 14.86
C VAL A 996 26.13 14.37 14.38
N LEU A 997 25.58 15.59 14.44
CA LEU A 997 26.33 16.80 14.08
C LEU A 997 27.49 17.10 15.04
N ALA A 998 27.34 16.80 16.33
CA ALA A 998 28.39 17.02 17.32
C ALA A 998 29.55 16.04 17.17
N ARG A 999 29.26 14.77 16.88
CA ARG A 999 30.26 13.71 16.76
C ARG A 999 30.80 13.55 15.35
N ARG A 1000 30.02 13.96 14.35
CA ARG A 1000 30.31 13.89 12.93
C ARG A 1000 30.83 12.50 12.51
N PRO A 1001 30.05 11.41 12.69
CA PRO A 1001 30.43 10.12 12.10
C PRO A 1001 30.40 10.22 10.56
N ALA A 1002 31.23 9.44 9.87
CA ALA A 1002 31.22 9.42 8.40
C ALA A 1002 29.87 8.92 7.86
N GLN A 1003 29.34 7.84 8.45
CA GLN A 1003 28.03 7.27 8.16
C GLN A 1003 27.41 6.78 9.46
N VAL A 1004 26.11 6.99 9.64
CA VAL A 1004 25.31 6.42 10.73
C VAL A 1004 23.90 6.16 10.25
N THR A 1005 23.36 5.00 10.61
CA THR A 1005 21.97 4.62 10.37
C THR A 1005 21.17 4.85 11.64
N VAL A 1006 20.05 5.57 11.54
CA VAL A 1006 19.18 5.88 12.68
C VAL A 1006 17.80 5.29 12.44
N ALA A 1007 17.45 4.23 13.16
CA ALA A 1007 16.18 3.52 12.99
C ALA A 1007 15.73 2.87 14.29
N ARG A 1008 14.42 2.69 14.46
CA ARG A 1008 13.87 1.88 15.54
C ARG A 1008 13.66 0.46 15.02
N LEU A 1009 14.50 -0.47 15.47
CA LEU A 1009 14.45 -1.87 15.04
C LEU A 1009 14.07 -2.78 16.22
N ASP A 1010 12.99 -3.53 16.04
CA ASP A 1010 12.61 -4.65 16.89
C ASP A 1010 13.24 -5.92 16.31
N TRP A 1011 14.42 -6.29 16.81
CA TRP A 1011 15.20 -7.42 16.29
C TRP A 1011 14.45 -8.78 16.34
N PRO A 1012 13.78 -9.15 17.45
CA PRO A 1012 12.91 -10.32 17.47
C PRO A 1012 11.87 -10.32 16.35
N GLU A 1013 11.18 -9.20 16.14
CA GLU A 1013 10.17 -9.09 15.07
C GLU A 1013 10.83 -9.11 13.68
N VAL A 1014 11.96 -8.43 13.48
CA VAL A 1014 12.76 -8.47 12.25
C VAL A 1014 13.11 -9.91 11.86
N PHE A 1015 13.64 -10.70 12.80
CA PHE A 1015 14.02 -12.09 12.53
C PHE A 1015 12.84 -13.04 12.38
N THR A 1016 11.65 -12.63 12.82
CA THR A 1016 10.40 -13.37 12.66
C THR A 1016 9.75 -13.05 11.30
N ALA A 1017 9.65 -11.77 10.97
CA ALA A 1017 9.02 -11.26 9.76
C ALA A 1017 9.90 -11.44 8.52
N VAL A 1018 11.24 -11.46 8.68
CA VAL A 1018 12.18 -11.50 7.56
C VAL A 1018 13.20 -12.63 7.71
N PRO A 1019 12.88 -13.85 7.25
CA PRO A 1019 13.78 -15.01 7.37
C PRO A 1019 15.16 -14.81 6.71
N SER A 1020 15.25 -14.02 5.63
CA SER A 1020 16.52 -13.69 4.97
C SER A 1020 17.48 -12.92 5.88
N ALA A 1021 16.98 -12.19 6.88
CA ALA A 1021 17.81 -11.55 7.90
C ALA A 1021 18.53 -12.56 8.81
N ARG A 1022 18.03 -13.80 8.93
CA ARG A 1022 18.71 -14.88 9.67
C ARG A 1022 19.78 -15.59 8.83
N ALA A 1023 19.68 -15.50 7.51
CA ALA A 1023 20.56 -16.18 6.57
C ALA A 1023 21.85 -15.40 6.27
N THR A 1024 21.92 -14.11 6.59
CA THR A 1024 23.09 -13.25 6.33
C THR A 1024 23.94 -13.05 7.59
N GLY A 1025 25.26 -13.15 7.42
CA GLY A 1025 26.25 -12.82 8.45
C GLY A 1025 26.26 -11.34 8.85
N GLN A 1026 25.62 -10.45 8.05
CA GLN A 1026 25.49 -9.03 8.38
C GLN A 1026 24.89 -8.80 9.77
N PHE A 1027 23.92 -9.61 10.19
CA PHE A 1027 23.20 -9.44 11.45
C PHE A 1027 23.64 -10.40 12.56
N ALA A 1028 24.80 -11.07 12.41
CA ALA A 1028 25.29 -12.07 13.35
C ALA A 1028 25.29 -11.60 14.83
N ALA A 1029 25.71 -10.36 15.10
CA ALA A 1029 25.74 -9.81 16.46
C ALA A 1029 24.34 -9.76 17.12
N PHE A 1030 23.31 -9.45 16.33
CA PHE A 1030 21.93 -9.38 16.81
C PHE A 1030 21.24 -10.74 16.81
N LEU A 1031 21.65 -11.66 15.93
CA LEU A 1031 21.20 -13.06 15.97
C LEU A 1031 21.69 -13.76 17.24
N ASP A 1032 22.92 -13.50 17.68
CA ASP A 1032 23.43 -14.05 18.94
C ASP A 1032 22.70 -13.47 20.16
N GLU A 1033 22.34 -12.18 20.11
CA GLU A 1033 21.67 -11.47 21.20
C GLU A 1033 20.16 -11.80 21.30
N PHE A 1034 19.45 -11.84 20.17
CA PHE A 1034 17.98 -11.94 20.08
C PHE A 1034 17.47 -13.19 19.35
N GLY A 1035 18.33 -14.00 18.75
CA GLY A 1035 17.95 -15.17 17.96
C GLY A 1035 17.53 -16.39 18.80
N GLY A 1036 17.62 -16.31 20.13
CA GLY A 1036 17.16 -17.34 21.05
C GLY A 1036 15.64 -17.42 21.13
N THR A 1037 15.09 -18.61 20.83
CA THR A 1037 13.66 -19.01 20.93
C THR A 1037 12.72 -18.58 19.80
N GLY A 1038 12.83 -19.22 18.64
CA GLY A 1038 11.73 -19.27 17.66
C GLY A 1038 12.16 -19.63 16.22
N GLY A 1039 11.93 -20.88 15.81
CA GLY A 1039 11.88 -21.29 14.39
C GLY A 1039 13.00 -22.21 13.85
N SER A 1040 12.62 -23.47 13.55
CA SER A 1040 13.02 -24.25 12.35
C SER A 1040 14.48 -24.65 12.12
N PRO A 1041 15.01 -25.63 12.89
CA PRO A 1041 15.56 -26.86 12.26
C PRO A 1041 14.98 -28.19 12.79
N ARG A 1042 14.28 -28.17 13.94
CA ARG A 1042 13.80 -29.39 14.60
C ARG A 1042 12.60 -30.08 13.93
N LEU A 1043 11.87 -29.40 13.03
CA LEU A 1043 10.65 -29.94 12.45
C LEU A 1043 10.95 -31.00 11.38
N LEU A 1044 11.89 -30.71 10.48
CA LEU A 1044 12.30 -31.63 9.41
C LEU A 1044 13.01 -32.87 9.98
N GLU A 1045 13.90 -32.69 10.97
CA GLU A 1045 14.54 -33.81 11.71
C GLU A 1045 13.51 -34.69 12.44
N ARG A 1046 12.51 -34.08 13.09
CA ARG A 1046 11.42 -34.82 13.75
C ARG A 1046 10.52 -35.54 12.74
N CYS A 1047 10.25 -34.94 11.58
CA CYS A 1047 9.54 -35.61 10.49
C CYS A 1047 10.35 -36.77 9.92
N ALA A 1048 11.67 -36.61 9.71
CA ALA A 1048 12.54 -37.66 9.19
C ALA A 1048 12.65 -38.88 10.14
N GLN A 1049 12.63 -38.64 11.46
CA GLN A 1049 12.71 -39.71 12.47
C GLN A 1049 11.35 -40.32 12.85
N ALA A 1050 10.23 -39.75 12.36
CA ALA A 1050 8.88 -40.19 12.68
C ALA A 1050 8.34 -41.21 11.66
N GLY A 1051 7.53 -42.17 12.13
CA GLY A 1051 6.80 -43.08 11.22
C GLY A 1051 5.71 -42.35 10.42
N PRO A 1052 5.17 -42.92 9.32
CA PRO A 1052 4.24 -42.23 8.41
C PRO A 1052 2.98 -41.64 9.07
N GLN A 1053 2.46 -42.29 10.12
CA GLN A 1053 1.32 -41.79 10.88
C GLN A 1053 1.69 -40.60 11.79
N GLU A 1054 2.90 -40.60 12.33
CA GLU A 1054 3.41 -39.57 13.22
C GLU A 1054 3.89 -38.35 12.41
N GLN A 1055 4.46 -38.55 11.22
CA GLN A 1055 4.75 -37.49 10.24
C GLN A 1055 3.50 -36.68 9.87
N ARG A 1056 2.37 -37.36 9.64
CA ARG A 1056 1.09 -36.71 9.33
C ARG A 1056 0.60 -35.83 10.46
N VAL A 1057 0.76 -36.26 11.71
CA VAL A 1057 0.41 -35.45 12.88
C VAL A 1057 1.34 -34.25 12.98
N ILE A 1058 2.65 -34.44 12.84
CA ILE A 1058 3.64 -33.37 12.94
C ILE A 1058 3.44 -32.28 11.87
N VAL A 1059 3.23 -32.68 10.60
CA VAL A 1059 3.00 -31.74 9.50
C VAL A 1059 1.62 -31.08 9.60
N GLY A 1060 0.60 -31.83 10.04
CA GLY A 1060 -0.75 -31.29 10.25
C GLY A 1060 -0.81 -30.24 11.35
N ASP A 1061 -0.18 -30.51 12.50
CA ASP A 1061 -0.08 -29.57 13.61
C ASP A 1061 0.69 -28.31 13.18
N TYR A 1062 1.80 -28.49 12.46
CA TYR A 1062 2.58 -27.39 11.90
C TYR A 1062 1.75 -26.51 10.95
N LEU A 1063 1.06 -27.11 9.97
CA LEU A 1063 0.26 -26.36 9.01
C LEU A 1063 -0.91 -25.64 9.70
N THR A 1064 -1.48 -26.26 10.74
CA THR A 1064 -2.52 -25.65 11.58
C THR A 1064 -1.98 -24.41 12.30
N GLU A 1065 -0.80 -24.50 12.91
CA GLU A 1065 -0.15 -23.36 13.58
C GLU A 1065 0.23 -22.25 12.59
N ARG A 1066 0.79 -22.59 11.42
CA ARG A 1066 1.15 -21.60 10.39
C ARG A 1066 -0.08 -20.92 9.82
N LEU A 1067 -1.15 -21.68 9.56
CA LEU A 1067 -2.41 -21.16 9.07
C LEU A 1067 -3.06 -20.25 10.12
N ALA A 1068 -3.07 -20.65 11.39
CA ALA A 1068 -3.57 -19.84 12.49
C ALA A 1068 -2.82 -18.49 12.60
N ALA A 1069 -1.49 -18.53 12.48
CA ALA A 1069 -0.66 -17.32 12.49
C ALA A 1069 -0.93 -16.41 11.29
N VAL A 1070 -1.13 -16.98 10.10
CA VAL A 1070 -1.45 -16.22 8.88
C VAL A 1070 -2.87 -15.64 8.94
N LEU A 1071 -3.83 -16.39 9.48
CA LEU A 1071 -5.23 -15.98 9.65
C LEU A 1071 -5.47 -15.10 10.90
N GLN A 1072 -4.44 -14.88 11.72
CA GLN A 1072 -4.51 -14.16 13.00
C GLN A 1072 -5.57 -14.72 13.97
N THR A 1073 -5.64 -16.04 14.06
CA THR A 1073 -6.56 -16.76 14.96
C THR A 1073 -5.81 -17.76 15.84
N GLY A 1074 -6.48 -18.37 16.82
CA GLY A 1074 -5.91 -19.44 17.65
C GLY A 1074 -5.79 -20.75 16.87
N ALA A 1075 -4.73 -21.52 17.10
CA ALA A 1075 -4.56 -22.84 16.47
C ALA A 1075 -5.70 -23.83 16.82
N GLY A 1076 -6.33 -23.66 18.00
CA GLY A 1076 -7.50 -24.46 18.40
C GLY A 1076 -8.81 -24.09 17.71
N ASP A 1077 -8.84 -22.95 16.99
CA ASP A 1077 -10.01 -22.46 16.25
C ASP A 1077 -9.96 -22.85 14.76
N ILE A 1078 -8.89 -23.52 14.32
CA ILE A 1078 -8.74 -24.03 12.96
C ILE A 1078 -9.37 -25.42 12.86
N ASP A 1079 -10.45 -25.55 12.09
CA ASP A 1079 -11.05 -26.84 11.77
C ASP A 1079 -10.28 -27.54 10.64
N PRO A 1080 -9.55 -28.64 10.88
CA PRO A 1080 -8.67 -29.22 9.89
C PRO A 1080 -9.39 -29.78 8.64
N GLN A 1081 -10.72 -29.91 8.67
CA GLN A 1081 -11.53 -30.38 7.55
C GLN A 1081 -12.15 -29.28 6.68
N VAL A 1082 -12.16 -28.03 7.17
CA VAL A 1082 -12.73 -26.90 6.44
C VAL A 1082 -11.68 -26.35 5.43
N PRO A 1083 -12.08 -26.05 4.19
CA PRO A 1083 -11.22 -25.38 3.21
C PRO A 1083 -10.56 -24.12 3.76
N VAL A 1084 -9.23 -24.00 3.62
CA VAL A 1084 -8.48 -22.85 4.17
C VAL A 1084 -8.93 -21.50 3.60
N VAL A 1085 -9.50 -21.48 2.39
CA VAL A 1085 -10.05 -20.27 1.74
C VAL A 1085 -11.39 -19.84 2.35
N GLU A 1086 -12.17 -20.79 2.89
CA GLU A 1086 -13.40 -20.50 3.64
C GLU A 1086 -13.10 -19.93 5.03
N MET A 1087 -11.92 -20.22 5.57
CA MET A 1087 -11.41 -19.63 6.82
C MET A 1087 -10.81 -18.23 6.65
N GLY A 1088 -10.79 -17.69 5.43
CA GLY A 1088 -10.29 -16.35 5.15
C GLY A 1088 -8.87 -16.27 4.56
N LEU A 1089 -8.27 -17.40 4.14
CA LEU A 1089 -6.96 -17.38 3.47
C LEU A 1089 -7.06 -16.64 2.12
N ASP A 1090 -6.45 -15.44 2.03
CA ASP A 1090 -6.35 -14.65 0.80
C ASP A 1090 -5.07 -14.95 -0.01
N SER A 1091 -4.89 -14.33 -1.19
CA SER A 1091 -3.74 -14.61 -2.06
C SER A 1091 -2.38 -14.17 -1.49
N LEU A 1092 -2.35 -13.15 -0.63
CA LEU A 1092 -1.14 -12.67 0.04
C LEU A 1092 -0.81 -13.55 1.25
N MET A 1093 -1.83 -13.96 2.00
CA MET A 1093 -1.76 -14.95 3.07
C MET A 1093 -1.33 -16.33 2.55
N ALA A 1094 -1.84 -16.76 1.39
CA ALA A 1094 -1.42 -17.99 0.73
C ALA A 1094 0.04 -17.90 0.27
N LEU A 1095 0.48 -16.75 -0.22
CA LEU A 1095 1.88 -16.50 -0.56
C LEU A 1095 2.76 -16.53 0.70
N GLU A 1096 2.33 -15.92 1.78
CA GLU A 1096 3.01 -15.93 3.08
C GLU A 1096 3.10 -17.35 3.65
N LEU A 1097 2.00 -18.10 3.64
CA LEU A 1097 1.96 -19.51 4.04
C LEU A 1097 2.91 -20.35 3.18
N ARG A 1098 2.93 -20.13 1.86
CA ARG A 1098 3.86 -20.79 0.93
C ARG A 1098 5.32 -20.48 1.25
N VAL A 1099 5.64 -19.21 1.49
CA VAL A 1099 7.00 -18.77 1.85
C VAL A 1099 7.45 -19.44 3.15
N ARG A 1100 6.56 -19.50 4.16
CA ARG A 1100 6.83 -20.15 5.45
C ARG A 1100 7.00 -21.66 5.32
N VAL A 1101 6.13 -22.35 4.57
CA VAL A 1101 6.23 -23.79 4.31
C VAL A 1101 7.52 -24.12 3.55
N LYS A 1102 7.89 -23.32 2.55
CA LYS A 1102 9.16 -23.48 1.83
C LYS A 1102 10.36 -23.29 2.76
N ALA A 1103 10.32 -22.29 3.63
CA ALA A 1103 11.40 -21.99 4.56
C ALA A 1103 11.58 -23.07 5.64
N ASP A 1104 10.48 -23.59 6.20
CA ASP A 1104 10.52 -24.51 7.35
C ASP A 1104 10.66 -26.00 6.93
N LEU A 1105 10.15 -26.37 5.76
CA LEU A 1105 10.07 -27.77 5.29
C LEU A 1105 10.80 -28.03 3.96
N GLY A 1106 11.39 -27.01 3.34
CA GLY A 1106 12.15 -27.14 2.08
C GLY A 1106 11.29 -27.45 0.85
N VAL A 1107 9.96 -27.51 0.97
CA VAL A 1107 9.03 -27.87 -0.11
C VAL A 1107 8.23 -26.68 -0.61
N VAL A 1108 8.08 -26.57 -1.93
CA VAL A 1108 7.30 -25.49 -2.55
C VAL A 1108 5.89 -25.97 -2.85
N VAL A 1109 4.92 -25.52 -2.06
CA VAL A 1109 3.50 -25.75 -2.37
C VAL A 1109 3.09 -24.85 -3.54
N PRO A 1110 2.53 -25.38 -4.65
CA PRO A 1110 2.06 -24.56 -5.76
C PRO A 1110 0.94 -23.61 -5.33
N MET A 1111 0.99 -22.34 -5.76
CA MET A 1111 -0.04 -21.35 -5.42
C MET A 1111 -1.44 -21.78 -5.88
N VAL A 1112 -1.53 -22.42 -7.04
CA VAL A 1112 -2.79 -22.98 -7.56
C VAL A 1112 -3.41 -23.94 -6.54
N ARG A 1113 -2.58 -24.76 -5.87
CA ARG A 1113 -3.06 -25.70 -4.83
C ARG A 1113 -3.54 -25.01 -3.57
N LEU A 1114 -2.91 -23.92 -3.13
CA LEU A 1114 -3.38 -23.16 -1.96
C LEU A 1114 -4.67 -22.37 -2.28
N LEU A 1115 -4.80 -21.89 -3.52
CA LEU A 1115 -5.94 -21.10 -4.00
C LEU A 1115 -7.15 -21.96 -4.43
N GLU A 1116 -6.94 -23.25 -4.71
CA GLU A 1116 -8.00 -24.27 -4.86
C GLU A 1116 -8.80 -24.48 -3.56
N GLY A 1117 -8.28 -24.04 -2.41
CA GLY A 1117 -8.92 -24.13 -1.10
C GLY A 1117 -8.91 -25.54 -0.49
N PRO A 1118 -7.74 -26.19 -0.33
CA PRO A 1118 -7.66 -27.47 0.35
C PRO A 1118 -8.00 -27.30 1.83
N SER A 1119 -8.50 -28.35 2.48
CA SER A 1119 -8.51 -28.40 3.95
C SER A 1119 -7.09 -28.55 4.50
N VAL A 1120 -6.87 -28.33 5.80
CA VAL A 1120 -5.55 -28.56 6.42
C VAL A 1120 -5.13 -30.03 6.29
N GLU A 1121 -6.08 -30.98 6.38
CA GLU A 1121 -5.80 -32.40 6.13
C GLU A 1121 -5.32 -32.66 4.69
N GLN A 1122 -5.97 -32.05 3.70
CA GLN A 1122 -5.60 -32.21 2.29
C GLN A 1122 -4.27 -31.53 1.98
N LEU A 1123 -4.00 -30.39 2.61
CA LEU A 1123 -2.73 -29.69 2.50
C LEU A 1123 -1.59 -30.48 3.16
N THR A 1124 -1.87 -31.13 4.30
CA THR A 1124 -0.93 -32.03 4.98
C THR A 1124 -0.53 -33.19 4.09
N ASP A 1125 -1.50 -33.83 3.44
CA ASP A 1125 -1.23 -34.90 2.46
C ASP A 1125 -0.36 -34.44 1.30
N HIS A 1126 -0.67 -33.24 0.79
CA HIS A 1126 0.06 -32.69 -0.33
C HIS A 1126 1.51 -32.34 0.06
N VAL A 1127 1.71 -31.71 1.22
CA VAL A 1127 3.03 -31.36 1.75
C VAL A 1127 3.84 -32.61 2.07
N LEU A 1128 3.23 -33.67 2.61
CA LEU A 1128 3.90 -34.97 2.80
C LEU A 1128 4.32 -35.62 1.47
N GLY A 1129 3.47 -35.51 0.44
CA GLY A 1129 3.82 -35.98 -0.91
C GLY A 1129 5.05 -35.26 -1.47
N LEU A 1130 5.13 -33.94 -1.29
CA LEU A 1130 6.29 -33.13 -1.69
C LEU A 1130 7.53 -33.42 -0.83
N LEU A 1131 7.33 -33.68 0.47
CA LEU A 1131 8.40 -34.04 1.40
C LEU A 1131 8.98 -35.42 1.12
N THR A 1132 8.29 -36.30 0.39
CA THR A 1132 8.79 -37.65 0.10
C THR A 1132 10.07 -37.59 -0.74
N GLU A 1133 10.17 -36.64 -1.67
CA GLU A 1133 11.38 -36.43 -2.49
C GLU A 1133 12.52 -35.79 -1.67
N VAL A 1134 12.18 -34.90 -0.72
CA VAL A 1134 13.15 -34.25 0.18
C VAL A 1134 13.70 -35.22 1.23
N LEU A 1135 12.85 -36.08 1.80
CA LEU A 1135 13.24 -37.11 2.76
C LEU A 1135 13.99 -38.27 2.08
N ALA A 1136 13.61 -38.66 0.86
CA ALA A 1136 14.37 -39.65 0.09
C ALA A 1136 15.77 -39.16 -0.31
N ALA A 1137 15.97 -37.85 -0.48
CA ALA A 1137 17.29 -37.26 -0.67
C ALA A 1137 18.16 -37.28 0.60
N LEU A 1138 17.55 -37.32 1.79
CA LEU A 1138 18.25 -37.44 3.09
C LEU A 1138 18.62 -38.89 3.42
N ASP A 1139 17.82 -39.88 3.00
CA ASP A 1139 18.12 -41.32 3.15
C ASP A 1139 19.03 -41.86 2.01
N GLY A 1140 19.16 -41.12 0.91
CA GLY A 1140 19.84 -41.54 -0.33
C GLY A 1140 21.37 -41.47 -0.33
N ASP A 1141 21.99 -40.97 0.73
CA ASP A 1141 23.47 -40.86 0.83
C ASP A 1141 24.17 -42.22 1.07
N GLU A 1142 23.44 -43.32 1.30
CA GLU A 1142 24.02 -44.64 1.53
C GLU A 1142 24.02 -45.61 0.34
N GLU A 1143 23.19 -45.45 -0.71
CA GLU A 1143 23.11 -46.45 -1.80
C GLU A 1143 23.03 -45.87 -3.24
N ARG A 1144 24.24 -45.59 -3.78
CA ARG A 1144 24.74 -45.92 -5.13
C ARG A 1144 24.16 -45.21 -6.38
N GLU A 1145 25.07 -44.63 -7.18
CA GLU A 1145 25.65 -45.30 -8.37
C GLU A 1145 24.59 -46.05 -9.20
N GLU A 1146 24.06 -45.42 -10.25
CA GLU A 1146 23.97 -45.95 -11.63
C GLU A 1146 22.86 -45.26 -12.48
N ILE A 1147 23.31 -44.63 -13.58
CA ILE A 1147 22.71 -44.66 -14.94
C ILE A 1147 21.55 -43.68 -15.26
N THR A 1148 21.96 -42.52 -15.82
CA THR A 1148 21.49 -41.84 -17.07
C THR A 1148 20.01 -41.94 -17.49
N LEU A 1149 19.31 -40.80 -17.57
CA LEU A 1149 19.30 -39.85 -18.70
C LEU A 1149 18.57 -38.55 -18.31
#